data_AF-A0A2E3FDG0-F1
#
_entry.id   AF-A0A2E3FDG0-F1
#
_cell.length_a   1.000
_cell.length_b   1.000
_cell.length_c   1.000
_cell.angle_alpha   90.00
_cell.angle_beta   90.00
_cell.angle_gamma   90.00
#
_symmetry.space_group_name_H-M   'P 1'
#
loop_
_entity.id
_entity.type
_entity.pdbx_description
1 polymer ?
#
loop_
_entity_poly.entity_id
_entity_poly.type
_entity_poly.pdbx_seq_one_letter_code
_entity_poly.pdbx_strand_id
1 'polypeptide(L)'
;MQMNLQQAVEILDAGELPYSPANAAKVRGSARKCAKLAGYNCDLSRIPVDPNAFVARWRRNMQNKDAPEEFKTFKQFSAWHSNVKSLMDHVSGERRERDLLREIEDDWSKLLDATSQFIRRTRKGTGIQQNDFVAVTVLRNFARENNRQPHQLTASLVHSWMQSETANASQRSAMRKATKIINKLQELDHGLPEGLLPGKIEEIPMVTARRVTPKLPPKLENAISDMEARRLTWLSSLAFDYSRGVANMETGLMERVLTELVRFEIAASDLARAIAPERTREEAQMAAQRELVLQDALREALLLRNREVARAPVRAAAARLGVNINENEENWMALAYEATRVLLDLSVERSQRDQGVFSDRSRFFEAAMKADVVPSMPAYRAEPAALAVHAAPVVHVVAEPATATTSAPVGAPLTAPESIQPSLSKAMKKASIKLSEAFTRYGAARLEGKLGKEVDEVAVPEKGESYERNSFANLRSTARLLVDVIGDKDVSELKKSDFTDAFSVIQRAPTNHGKSPTETRSTREIIAAIDLEEQKNKARVHAQLKKAGASQGNIEAAEHQESIARLRVNTVYRHMQDTQRVLRYMIAHGFLTENFMKGVIWSKQELQRLEILQEDNSRKIWGDELPKLFRTPVFQGEITDIGDPMFWSPLISSHHGMREEEALQLRADDIASENGIDFFDIKVFAGMAATSTFAQKNFI
;
A
#
# COMPACT_ATOMS: atom_id res chain seq x y z
N MET A 1 -6.60 -14.70 -40.43
CA MET A 1 -7.53 -15.46 -39.57
C MET A 1 -6.87 -15.57 -38.20
N GLN A 2 -7.47 -15.01 -37.16
CA GLN A 2 -6.86 -15.01 -35.81
C GLN A 2 -6.92 -16.43 -35.24
N MET A 3 -5.78 -16.98 -34.82
CA MET A 3 -5.72 -18.35 -34.32
C MET A 3 -6.51 -18.49 -33.02
N ASN A 4 -7.23 -19.60 -32.86
CA ASN A 4 -8.03 -19.86 -31.66
C ASN A 4 -7.42 -20.93 -30.76
N LEU A 5 -7.93 -21.05 -29.53
CA LEU A 5 -7.38 -21.94 -28.52
C LEU A 5 -7.56 -23.43 -28.87
N GLN A 6 -8.55 -23.76 -29.71
CA GLN A 6 -8.73 -25.11 -30.24
C GLN A 6 -7.56 -25.49 -31.17
N GLN A 7 -7.23 -24.63 -32.13
CA GLN A 7 -6.07 -24.79 -33.02
C GLN A 7 -4.75 -24.83 -32.24
N ALA A 8 -4.61 -24.02 -31.18
CA ALA A 8 -3.43 -24.07 -30.31
C ALA A 8 -3.25 -25.43 -29.60
N VAL A 9 -4.35 -26.09 -29.21
CA VAL A 9 -4.32 -27.43 -28.63
C VAL A 9 -3.98 -28.48 -29.69
N GLU A 10 -4.44 -28.31 -30.93
CA GLU A 10 -4.10 -29.21 -32.06
C GLU A 10 -2.60 -29.14 -32.38
N ILE A 11 -2.00 -27.95 -32.41
CA ILE A 11 -0.54 -27.76 -32.60
C ILE A 11 0.24 -28.40 -31.44
N LEU A 12 -0.25 -28.28 -30.20
CA LEU A 12 0.33 -28.94 -29.03
C LEU A 12 0.26 -30.47 -29.15
N ASP A 13 -0.85 -31.00 -29.67
CA ASP A 13 -1.08 -32.44 -29.83
C ASP A 13 -0.29 -33.05 -31.00
N ALA A 14 -0.01 -32.25 -32.04
CA ALA A 14 0.90 -32.60 -33.12
C ALA A 14 2.38 -32.69 -32.69
N GLY A 15 2.72 -32.24 -31.47
CA GLY A 15 4.08 -32.26 -30.95
C GLY A 15 4.98 -31.15 -31.52
N GLU A 16 4.40 -30.13 -32.14
CA GLU A 16 5.13 -29.04 -32.80
C GLU A 16 5.67 -28.00 -31.79
N LEU A 17 5.32 -28.13 -30.51
CA LEU A 17 5.75 -27.24 -29.43
C LEU A 17 6.78 -27.94 -28.52
N PRO A 18 7.73 -27.21 -27.91
CA PRO A 18 8.82 -27.77 -27.13
C PRO A 18 8.39 -28.18 -25.70
N TYR A 19 7.31 -28.95 -25.58
CA TYR A 19 6.85 -29.52 -24.32
C TYR A 19 7.20 -31.00 -24.23
N SER A 20 7.66 -31.43 -23.05
CA SER A 20 7.72 -32.87 -22.75
C SER A 20 6.32 -33.48 -22.75
N PRO A 21 6.15 -34.78 -23.04
CA PRO A 21 4.83 -35.43 -23.07
C PRO A 21 4.00 -35.20 -21.80
N ALA A 22 4.65 -35.24 -20.63
CA ALA A 22 4.02 -34.99 -19.33
C ALA A 22 3.55 -33.53 -19.16
N ASN A 23 4.31 -32.56 -19.67
CA ASN A 23 3.93 -31.14 -19.61
C ASN A 23 2.87 -30.81 -20.65
N ALA A 24 2.95 -31.37 -21.86
CA ALA A 24 1.92 -31.22 -22.89
C ALA A 24 0.55 -31.70 -22.38
N ALA A 25 0.49 -32.83 -21.68
CA ALA A 25 -0.75 -33.31 -21.05
C ALA A 25 -1.34 -32.32 -20.02
N LYS A 26 -0.50 -31.70 -19.19
CA LYS A 26 -0.92 -30.69 -18.20
C LYS A 26 -1.42 -29.40 -18.85
N VAL A 27 -0.71 -28.94 -19.88
CA VAL A 27 -1.04 -27.73 -20.64
C VAL A 27 -2.35 -27.95 -21.40
N ARG A 28 -2.51 -29.09 -22.07
CA ARG A 28 -3.78 -29.51 -22.71
C ARG A 28 -4.95 -29.51 -21.74
N GLY A 29 -4.78 -30.12 -20.56
CA GLY A 29 -5.83 -30.13 -19.53
C GLY A 29 -6.19 -28.73 -19.05
N SER A 30 -5.20 -27.83 -18.94
CA SER A 30 -5.42 -26.43 -18.54
C SER A 30 -6.14 -25.64 -19.63
N ALA A 31 -5.77 -25.82 -20.90
CA ALA A 31 -6.41 -25.17 -22.04
C ALA A 31 -7.88 -25.61 -22.17
N ARG A 32 -8.17 -26.91 -22.09
CA ARG A 32 -9.55 -27.44 -22.13
C ARG A 32 -10.42 -26.96 -20.97
N LYS A 33 -9.83 -26.64 -19.80
CA LYS A 33 -10.58 -26.06 -18.69
C LYS A 33 -11.15 -24.68 -19.02
N CYS A 34 -10.55 -23.92 -19.95
CA CYS A 34 -11.02 -22.57 -20.30
C CYS A 34 -12.49 -22.56 -20.74
N ALA A 35 -12.93 -23.56 -21.49
CA ALA A 35 -14.30 -23.66 -21.96
C ALA A 35 -15.35 -23.76 -20.84
N LYS A 36 -14.94 -24.18 -19.64
CA LYS A 36 -15.81 -24.39 -18.47
C LYS A 36 -15.74 -23.27 -17.43
N LEU A 37 -14.91 -22.26 -17.63
CA LEU A 37 -14.81 -21.13 -16.71
C LEU A 37 -15.89 -20.11 -17.04
N ALA A 38 -16.56 -19.55 -16.03
CA ALA A 38 -17.56 -18.48 -16.18
C ALA A 38 -17.00 -17.29 -16.97
N GLY A 39 -15.69 -17.03 -16.84
CA GLY A 39 -14.98 -15.99 -17.58
C GLY A 39 -14.89 -16.22 -19.10
N TYR A 40 -15.21 -17.40 -19.63
CA TYR A 40 -15.27 -17.65 -21.08
C TYR A 40 -16.61 -18.27 -21.48
N ASN A 41 -17.03 -19.33 -20.77
CA ASN A 41 -18.27 -20.06 -20.96
C ASN A 41 -18.63 -20.31 -22.44
N CYS A 42 -17.63 -20.69 -23.23
CA CYS A 42 -17.77 -20.91 -24.67
C CYS A 42 -16.79 -21.99 -25.14
N ASP A 43 -17.04 -22.53 -26.33
CA ASP A 43 -16.16 -23.51 -26.95
C ASP A 43 -14.75 -22.94 -27.23
N LEU A 44 -13.73 -23.80 -27.20
CA LEU A 44 -12.32 -23.39 -27.41
C LEU A 44 -12.10 -22.72 -28.78
N SER A 45 -12.89 -23.08 -29.79
CA SER A 45 -12.83 -22.46 -31.12
C SER A 45 -13.20 -20.97 -31.12
N ARG A 46 -13.90 -20.49 -30.08
CA ARG A 46 -14.32 -19.10 -29.91
C ARG A 46 -13.37 -18.27 -29.05
N ILE A 47 -12.36 -18.90 -28.44
CA ILE A 47 -11.39 -18.21 -27.59
C ILE A 47 -10.17 -17.85 -28.46
N PRO A 48 -9.91 -16.56 -28.75
CA PRO A 48 -8.76 -16.16 -29.53
C PRO A 48 -7.45 -16.41 -28.75
N VAL A 49 -6.39 -16.78 -29.48
CA VAL A 49 -5.02 -16.82 -28.94
C VAL A 49 -4.49 -15.40 -28.89
N ASP A 50 -4.69 -14.77 -27.74
CA ASP A 50 -4.16 -13.45 -27.42
C ASP A 50 -3.62 -13.48 -25.97
N PRO A 51 -2.30 -13.65 -25.78
CA PRO A 51 -1.69 -13.69 -24.45
C PRO A 51 -1.96 -12.44 -23.62
N ASN A 52 -2.04 -11.27 -24.25
CA ASN A 52 -2.21 -9.99 -23.57
C ASN A 52 -3.65 -9.81 -23.09
N ALA A 53 -4.63 -10.10 -23.95
CA ALA A 53 -6.03 -10.12 -23.55
C ALA A 53 -6.31 -11.18 -22.48
N PHE A 54 -5.65 -12.34 -22.55
CA PHE A 54 -5.73 -13.38 -21.52
C PHE A 54 -5.22 -12.88 -20.16
N VAL A 55 -4.03 -12.27 -20.11
CA VAL A 55 -3.47 -11.71 -18.86
C VAL A 55 -4.34 -10.56 -18.34
N ALA A 56 -4.85 -9.69 -19.22
CA ALA A 56 -5.70 -8.57 -18.84
C ALA A 56 -6.99 -9.05 -18.15
N ARG A 57 -7.64 -10.09 -18.69
CA ARG A 57 -8.88 -10.67 -18.14
C ARG A 57 -8.70 -11.13 -16.69
N TRP A 58 -7.56 -11.74 -16.38
CA TRP A 58 -7.28 -12.33 -15.07
C TRP A 58 -6.41 -11.46 -14.16
N ARG A 59 -6.14 -10.21 -14.58
CA ARG A 59 -5.21 -9.29 -13.91
C ARG A 59 -5.58 -9.06 -12.44
N ARG A 60 -6.86 -8.84 -12.14
CA ARG A 60 -7.34 -8.56 -10.77
C ARG A 60 -7.12 -9.75 -9.84
N ASN A 61 -7.46 -10.97 -10.28
CA ASN A 61 -7.23 -12.19 -9.51
C ASN A 61 -5.74 -12.43 -9.23
N MET A 62 -4.88 -12.22 -10.23
CA MET A 62 -3.42 -12.38 -10.08
C MET A 62 -2.80 -11.32 -9.15
N GLN A 63 -3.29 -10.08 -9.16
CA GLN A 63 -2.82 -9.01 -8.25
C GLN A 63 -3.28 -9.24 -6.81
N ASN A 64 -4.55 -9.61 -6.62
CA ASN A 64 -5.14 -9.83 -5.30
C ASN A 64 -4.77 -11.17 -4.68
N LYS A 65 -4.04 -12.02 -5.42
CA LYS A 65 -3.73 -13.42 -5.05
C LYS A 65 -4.98 -14.22 -4.71
N ASP A 66 -6.02 -13.99 -5.51
CA ASP A 66 -7.35 -14.54 -5.32
C ASP A 66 -7.69 -15.53 -6.44
N ALA A 67 -8.56 -16.50 -6.15
CA ALA A 67 -8.97 -17.55 -7.06
C ALA A 67 -10.42 -17.33 -7.52
N PRO A 68 -10.71 -17.41 -8.84
CA PRO A 68 -12.09 -17.51 -9.32
C PRO A 68 -12.81 -18.72 -8.71
N GLU A 69 -14.14 -18.67 -8.64
CA GLU A 69 -14.99 -19.69 -7.97
C GLU A 69 -14.69 -21.13 -8.43
N GLU A 70 -14.22 -21.32 -9.66
CA GLU A 70 -13.90 -22.61 -10.25
C GLU A 70 -12.52 -23.18 -9.80
N PHE A 71 -11.83 -22.50 -8.89
CA PHE A 71 -10.55 -22.90 -8.31
C PHE A 71 -10.60 -22.84 -6.79
N LYS A 72 -10.27 -23.95 -6.12
CA LYS A 72 -10.29 -24.03 -4.64
C LYS A 72 -9.20 -23.19 -3.97
N THR A 73 -8.11 -22.89 -4.69
CA THR A 73 -6.97 -22.15 -4.16
C THR A 73 -6.30 -21.30 -5.24
N PHE A 74 -5.69 -20.18 -4.82
CA PHE A 74 -4.89 -19.33 -5.71
C PHE A 74 -3.74 -20.11 -6.37
N LYS A 75 -3.14 -21.09 -5.68
CA LYS A 75 -2.06 -21.91 -6.23
C LYS A 75 -2.51 -22.70 -7.46
N GLN A 76 -3.72 -23.28 -7.41
CA GLN A 76 -4.29 -24.01 -8.54
C GLN A 76 -4.61 -23.06 -9.70
N PHE A 77 -5.18 -21.89 -9.40
CA PHE A 77 -5.47 -20.85 -10.38
C PHE A 77 -4.20 -20.32 -11.07
N SER A 78 -3.16 -19.99 -10.29
CA SER A 78 -1.88 -19.49 -10.80
C SER A 78 -1.16 -20.51 -11.69
N ALA A 79 -1.20 -21.80 -11.31
CA ALA A 79 -0.64 -22.88 -12.14
C ALA A 79 -1.40 -23.05 -13.46
N TRP A 80 -2.74 -23.04 -13.41
CA TRP A 80 -3.58 -23.07 -14.61
C TRP A 80 -3.31 -21.89 -15.53
N HIS A 81 -3.33 -20.66 -14.98
CA HIS A 81 -3.08 -19.43 -15.73
C HIS A 81 -1.72 -19.46 -16.43
N SER A 82 -0.68 -19.92 -15.73
CA SER A 82 0.67 -20.02 -16.30
C SER A 82 0.74 -21.02 -17.45
N ASN A 83 0.07 -22.16 -17.34
CA ASN A 83 0.04 -23.17 -18.41
C ASN A 83 -0.67 -22.65 -19.67
N VAL A 84 -1.84 -22.01 -19.51
CA VAL A 84 -2.61 -21.48 -20.65
C VAL A 84 -1.87 -20.31 -21.31
N LYS A 85 -1.31 -19.38 -20.52
CA LYS A 85 -0.49 -18.30 -21.05
C LYS A 85 0.72 -18.85 -21.82
N SER A 86 1.41 -19.85 -21.27
CA SER A 86 2.57 -20.47 -21.92
C SER A 86 2.19 -21.06 -23.28
N LEU A 87 1.04 -21.74 -23.38
CA LEU A 87 0.54 -22.25 -24.67
C LEU A 87 0.30 -21.11 -25.66
N MET A 88 -0.41 -20.06 -25.25
CA MET A 88 -0.71 -18.92 -26.10
C MET A 88 0.57 -18.19 -26.54
N ASP A 89 1.55 -18.00 -25.66
CA ASP A 89 2.85 -17.39 -25.97
C ASP A 89 3.63 -18.19 -27.04
N HIS A 90 3.60 -19.51 -26.96
CA HIS A 90 4.30 -20.38 -27.91
C HIS A 90 3.66 -20.37 -29.29
N VAL A 91 2.33 -20.42 -29.32
CA VAL A 91 1.55 -20.55 -30.55
C VAL A 91 1.39 -19.21 -31.27
N SER A 92 1.31 -18.09 -30.54
CA SER A 92 1.28 -16.74 -31.12
C SER A 92 2.62 -16.29 -31.72
N GLY A 93 3.72 -17.00 -31.42
CA GLY A 93 5.06 -16.61 -31.82
C GLY A 93 5.75 -15.61 -30.87
N GLU A 94 5.04 -15.02 -29.91
CA GLU A 94 5.61 -14.09 -28.90
C GLU A 94 6.75 -14.73 -28.10
N ARG A 95 6.72 -16.05 -27.90
CA ARG A 95 7.83 -16.78 -27.25
C ARG A 95 9.06 -16.86 -28.16
N ARG A 96 8.86 -17.18 -29.44
CA ARG A 96 9.93 -17.26 -30.44
C ARG A 96 10.58 -15.90 -30.65
N GLU A 97 9.79 -14.83 -30.69
CA GLU A 97 10.29 -13.45 -30.79
C GLU A 97 11.15 -13.07 -29.57
N ARG A 98 10.70 -13.42 -28.35
CA ARG A 98 11.51 -13.21 -27.13
C ARG A 98 12.78 -14.05 -27.10
N ASP A 99 12.76 -15.27 -27.63
CA ASP A 99 13.94 -16.13 -27.70
C ASP A 99 14.92 -15.63 -28.78
N LEU A 100 14.44 -15.15 -29.93
CA LEU A 100 15.26 -14.44 -30.92
C LEU A 100 15.93 -13.20 -30.31
N LEU A 101 15.17 -12.37 -29.57
CA LEU A 101 15.73 -11.22 -28.85
C LEU A 101 16.78 -11.62 -27.80
N ARG A 102 16.77 -12.86 -27.28
CA ARG A 102 17.79 -13.33 -26.33
C ARG A 102 19.10 -13.73 -27.02
N GLU A 103 19.01 -14.28 -28.22
CA GLU A 103 20.14 -14.80 -29.00
C GLU A 103 20.89 -13.72 -29.79
N ILE A 104 20.39 -12.48 -29.81
CA ILE A 104 21.09 -11.34 -30.41
C ILE A 104 22.45 -11.13 -29.73
N GLU A 105 23.51 -11.13 -30.52
CA GLU A 105 24.87 -10.76 -30.12
C GLU A 105 25.06 -9.25 -30.26
N ASP A 106 24.76 -8.51 -29.19
CA ASP A 106 24.85 -7.05 -29.11
C ASP A 106 25.66 -6.61 -27.86
N ASP A 107 25.68 -5.30 -27.59
CA ASP A 107 26.38 -4.75 -26.43
C ASP A 107 25.80 -5.23 -25.09
N TRP A 108 24.53 -5.66 -25.06
CA TRP A 108 23.96 -6.33 -23.89
C TRP A 108 24.54 -7.72 -23.66
N SER A 109 24.82 -8.49 -24.72
CA SER A 109 25.46 -9.80 -24.60
C SER A 109 26.88 -9.64 -24.06
N LYS A 110 27.66 -8.69 -24.60
CA LYS A 110 29.00 -8.34 -24.09
C LYS A 110 28.98 -7.90 -22.62
N LEU A 111 27.98 -7.09 -22.23
CA LEU A 111 27.84 -6.63 -20.85
C LEU A 111 27.51 -7.77 -19.89
N LEU A 112 26.63 -8.69 -20.29
CA LEU A 112 26.31 -9.87 -19.48
C LEU A 112 27.50 -10.82 -19.36
N ASP A 113 28.23 -11.07 -20.45
CA ASP A 113 29.43 -11.90 -20.42
C ASP A 113 30.46 -11.32 -19.46
N ALA A 114 30.71 -10.02 -19.53
CA ALA A 114 31.63 -9.36 -18.61
C ALA A 114 31.10 -9.36 -17.16
N THR A 115 29.81 -9.09 -16.95
CA THR A 115 29.18 -9.18 -15.61
C THR A 115 29.33 -10.59 -15.03
N SER A 116 29.21 -11.62 -15.86
CA SER A 116 29.33 -13.02 -15.44
C SER A 116 30.73 -13.38 -14.94
N GLN A 117 31.78 -12.76 -15.50
CA GLN A 117 33.17 -12.97 -15.08
C GLN A 117 33.45 -12.43 -13.66
N PHE A 118 32.64 -11.49 -13.18
CA PHE A 118 32.69 -10.96 -11.81
C PHE A 118 31.88 -11.80 -10.81
N ILE A 119 31.06 -12.75 -11.27
CA ILE A 119 30.29 -13.64 -10.41
C ILE A 119 31.20 -14.76 -9.93
N ARG A 120 31.63 -14.64 -8.66
CA ARG A 120 32.48 -15.59 -7.91
C ARG A 120 33.92 -15.75 -8.44
N ARG A 121 34.82 -14.85 -8.00
CA ARG A 121 36.27 -15.14 -7.97
C ARG A 121 36.96 -15.25 -6.60
N THR A 122 36.42 -14.81 -5.45
CA THR A 122 36.95 -15.18 -4.10
C THR A 122 36.07 -14.68 -2.94
N ARG A 123 36.25 -15.20 -1.71
CA ARG A 123 35.59 -14.72 -0.46
C ARG A 123 35.94 -13.27 -0.04
N LYS A 124 36.83 -12.60 -0.78
CA LYS A 124 37.10 -11.14 -0.74
C LYS A 124 36.71 -10.46 -2.07
N GLY A 125 35.73 -11.00 -2.80
CA GLY A 125 35.39 -10.58 -4.17
C GLY A 125 34.59 -9.27 -4.25
N THR A 126 34.43 -8.77 -5.48
CA THR A 126 33.74 -7.53 -5.91
C THR A 126 32.30 -7.34 -5.40
N GLY A 127 31.74 -8.31 -4.68
CA GLY A 127 30.42 -8.24 -4.06
C GLY A 127 29.25 -8.36 -5.05
N ILE A 128 29.48 -8.87 -6.27
CA ILE A 128 28.44 -9.19 -7.26
C ILE A 128 28.10 -10.69 -7.15
N GLN A 129 26.82 -11.02 -6.98
CA GLN A 129 26.30 -12.37 -6.77
C GLN A 129 25.45 -12.86 -7.96
N GLN A 130 25.11 -14.15 -7.98
CA GLN A 130 24.23 -14.72 -9.03
C GLN A 130 22.87 -14.01 -9.13
N ASN A 131 22.32 -13.56 -7.99
CA ASN A 131 21.05 -12.81 -7.97
C ASN A 131 21.17 -11.40 -8.57
N ASP A 132 22.39 -10.88 -8.69
CA ASP A 132 22.68 -9.58 -9.31
C ASP A 132 22.68 -9.73 -10.83
N PHE A 133 23.25 -10.82 -11.34
CA PHE A 133 23.19 -11.18 -12.75
C PHE A 133 21.76 -11.37 -13.26
N VAL A 134 20.91 -12.05 -12.49
CA VAL A 134 19.47 -12.19 -12.83
C VAL A 134 18.80 -10.82 -12.98
N ALA A 135 19.17 -9.84 -12.15
CA ALA A 135 18.63 -8.50 -12.24
C ALA A 135 19.05 -7.79 -13.54
N VAL A 136 20.32 -7.88 -13.92
CA VAL A 136 20.84 -7.31 -15.19
C VAL A 136 20.19 -7.97 -16.40
N THR A 137 19.97 -9.29 -16.37
CA THR A 137 19.27 -10.02 -17.43
C THR A 137 17.81 -9.57 -17.57
N VAL A 138 17.13 -9.25 -16.47
CA VAL A 138 15.77 -8.69 -16.52
C VAL A 138 15.79 -7.32 -17.19
N LEU A 139 16.71 -6.44 -16.80
CA LEU A 139 16.83 -5.10 -17.40
C LEU A 139 17.15 -5.17 -18.90
N ARG A 140 18.05 -6.06 -19.32
CA ARG A 140 18.34 -6.32 -20.73
C ARG A 140 17.08 -6.63 -21.53
N ASN A 141 16.24 -7.54 -21.03
CA ASN A 141 15.06 -7.97 -21.79
C ASN A 141 14.12 -6.78 -22.05
N PHE A 142 13.87 -5.95 -21.04
CA PHE A 142 13.10 -4.71 -21.20
C PHE A 142 13.77 -3.73 -22.16
N ALA A 143 15.10 -3.57 -22.08
CA ALA A 143 15.84 -2.70 -22.98
C ALA A 143 15.77 -3.17 -24.44
N ARG A 144 15.92 -4.47 -24.70
CA ARG A 144 15.80 -5.06 -26.06
C ARG A 144 14.38 -4.97 -26.61
N GLU A 145 13.36 -5.22 -25.79
CA GLU A 145 11.95 -4.99 -26.16
C GLU A 145 11.67 -3.53 -26.52
N ASN A 146 12.47 -2.58 -26.03
CA ASN A 146 12.37 -1.15 -26.32
C ASN A 146 13.48 -0.64 -27.27
N ASN A 147 14.21 -1.54 -27.95
CA ASN A 147 15.30 -1.21 -28.87
C ASN A 147 16.36 -0.27 -28.28
N ARG A 148 16.78 -0.50 -27.02
CA ARG A 148 17.82 0.27 -26.33
C ARG A 148 19.04 -0.57 -26.02
N GLN A 149 20.21 0.00 -26.29
CA GLN A 149 21.52 -0.55 -25.91
C GLN A 149 21.94 -0.07 -24.51
N PRO A 150 22.89 -0.76 -23.83
CA PRO A 150 23.24 -0.43 -22.45
C PRO A 150 23.74 1.01 -22.28
N HIS A 151 24.52 1.53 -23.23
CA HIS A 151 25.05 2.90 -23.22
C HIS A 151 23.97 3.99 -23.30
N GLN A 152 22.75 3.64 -23.71
CA GLN A 152 21.61 4.57 -23.85
C GLN A 152 20.74 4.61 -22.60
N LEU A 153 21.08 3.87 -21.55
CA LEU A 153 20.28 3.80 -20.34
C LEU A 153 20.37 5.07 -19.51
N THR A 154 19.20 5.56 -19.12
CA THR A 154 19.04 6.66 -18.16
C THR A 154 18.09 6.24 -17.04
N ALA A 155 18.15 6.93 -15.90
CA ALA A 155 17.23 6.68 -14.79
C ALA A 155 15.76 6.87 -15.21
N SER A 156 15.48 7.86 -16.07
CA SER A 156 14.14 8.15 -16.59
C SER A 156 13.59 7.05 -17.49
N LEU A 157 14.43 6.45 -18.36
CA LEU A 157 14.04 5.33 -19.22
C LEU A 157 13.73 4.07 -18.41
N VAL A 158 14.58 3.72 -17.45
CA VAL A 158 14.32 2.54 -16.61
C VAL A 158 13.09 2.76 -15.73
N HIS A 159 12.87 4.00 -15.25
CA HIS A 159 11.68 4.36 -14.50
C HIS A 159 10.40 4.24 -15.34
N SER A 160 10.40 4.66 -16.61
CA SER A 160 9.23 4.52 -17.48
C SER A 160 8.88 3.05 -17.74
N TRP A 161 9.87 2.19 -17.93
CA TRP A 161 9.65 0.73 -18.03
C TRP A 161 9.15 0.11 -16.75
N MET A 162 9.57 0.62 -15.59
CA MET A 162 9.03 0.18 -14.30
C MET A 162 7.57 0.62 -14.08
N GLN A 163 7.13 1.69 -14.73
CA GLN A 163 5.74 2.17 -14.70
C GLN A 163 4.85 1.49 -15.74
N SER A 164 5.42 0.72 -16.68
CA SER A 164 4.62 0.01 -17.67
C SER A 164 3.69 -1.02 -17.01
N GLU A 165 2.51 -1.22 -17.61
CA GLU A 165 1.57 -2.24 -17.15
C GLU A 165 2.12 -3.67 -17.25
N THR A 166 3.20 -3.86 -18.04
CA THR A 166 3.86 -5.16 -18.25
C THR A 166 4.82 -5.53 -17.12
N ALA A 167 5.23 -4.58 -16.27
CA ALA A 167 6.22 -4.80 -15.20
C ALA A 167 5.59 -5.17 -13.84
N ASN A 168 5.80 -6.40 -13.39
CA ASN A 168 5.39 -6.84 -12.05
C ASN A 168 6.34 -6.33 -10.95
N ALA A 169 5.95 -6.47 -9.68
CA ALA A 169 6.71 -5.96 -8.54
C ALA A 169 8.13 -6.52 -8.45
N SER A 170 8.32 -7.80 -8.76
CA SER A 170 9.64 -8.45 -8.77
C SER A 170 10.53 -7.93 -9.89
N GLN A 171 9.98 -7.73 -11.09
CA GLN A 171 10.69 -7.14 -12.23
C GLN A 171 11.08 -5.68 -11.96
N ARG A 172 10.19 -4.88 -11.34
CA ARG A 172 10.51 -3.51 -10.90
C ARG A 172 11.64 -3.46 -9.90
N SER A 173 11.67 -4.39 -8.95
CA SER A 173 12.78 -4.49 -7.99
C SER A 173 14.07 -4.95 -8.67
N ALA A 174 13.98 -5.87 -9.64
CA ALA A 174 15.12 -6.37 -10.40
C ALA A 174 15.74 -5.26 -11.27
N MET A 175 14.94 -4.48 -12.00
CA MET A 175 15.44 -3.36 -12.81
C MET A 175 16.16 -2.31 -11.96
N ARG A 176 15.62 -1.95 -10.78
CA ARG A 176 16.28 -1.04 -9.84
C ARG A 176 17.59 -1.59 -9.28
N LYS A 177 17.63 -2.89 -9.04
CA LYS A 177 18.85 -3.56 -8.57
C LYS A 177 19.91 -3.59 -9.69
N ALA A 178 19.49 -3.81 -10.93
CA ALA A 178 20.36 -3.83 -12.11
C ALA A 178 21.08 -2.50 -12.33
N THR A 179 20.42 -1.36 -12.16
CA THR A 179 21.08 -0.05 -12.33
C THR A 179 22.16 0.21 -11.27
N LYS A 180 21.94 -0.24 -10.03
CA LYS A 180 22.98 -0.20 -8.98
C LYS A 180 24.19 -1.08 -9.34
N ILE A 181 23.95 -2.22 -9.98
CA ILE A 181 25.02 -3.13 -10.42
C ILE A 181 25.79 -2.52 -11.60
N ILE A 182 25.09 -1.89 -12.55
CA ILE A 182 25.72 -1.19 -13.69
C ILE A 182 26.63 -0.05 -13.19
N ASN A 183 26.16 0.78 -12.25
CA ASN A 183 26.99 1.82 -11.63
C ASN A 183 28.19 1.23 -10.88
N LYS A 184 28.00 0.10 -10.19
CA LYS A 184 29.10 -0.60 -9.51
C LYS A 184 30.12 -1.19 -10.48
N LEU A 185 29.70 -1.62 -11.67
CA LEU A 185 30.61 -2.07 -12.72
C LEU A 185 31.44 -0.91 -13.29
N GLN A 186 30.90 0.32 -13.33
CA GLN A 186 31.66 1.53 -13.69
C GLN A 186 32.76 1.85 -12.66
N GLU A 187 32.55 1.55 -11.38
CA GLU A 187 33.55 1.79 -10.31
C GLU A 187 34.69 0.77 -10.30
N LEU A 188 34.52 -0.37 -11.00
CA LEU A 188 35.48 -1.49 -11.05
C LEU A 188 36.35 -1.47 -12.33
N ASP A 189 36.39 -0.33 -13.03
CA ASP A 189 36.82 -0.16 -14.42
C ASP A 189 38.31 -0.43 -14.70
N HIS A 190 38.65 -1.70 -15.01
CA HIS A 190 39.94 -2.08 -15.62
C HIS A 190 39.81 -3.20 -16.69
N GLY A 191 38.62 -3.48 -17.24
CA GLY A 191 38.48 -4.60 -18.18
C GLY A 191 37.21 -4.66 -19.04
N LEU A 192 36.41 -3.59 -19.07
CA LEU A 192 35.24 -3.51 -19.94
C LEU A 192 35.57 -2.74 -21.23
N PRO A 193 35.04 -3.16 -22.40
CA PRO A 193 35.18 -2.40 -23.64
C PRO A 193 34.69 -0.96 -23.48
N GLU A 194 35.48 -0.01 -24.00
CA GLU A 194 35.18 1.42 -23.94
C GLU A 194 33.83 1.73 -24.62
N GLY A 195 32.98 2.51 -23.94
CA GLY A 195 31.63 2.86 -24.44
C GLY A 195 30.53 1.82 -24.21
N LEU A 196 30.82 0.69 -23.54
CA LEU A 196 29.81 -0.35 -23.27
C LEU A 196 28.83 0.02 -22.16
N LEU A 197 29.32 0.72 -21.13
CA LEU A 197 28.50 1.16 -20.00
C LEU A 197 27.88 2.54 -20.28
N PRO A 198 26.65 2.80 -19.82
CA PRO A 198 26.07 4.15 -19.86
C PRO A 198 26.87 5.11 -18.96
N GLY A 199 26.53 6.41 -18.99
CA GLY A 199 26.92 7.32 -17.91
C GLY A 199 26.37 6.85 -16.55
N LYS A 200 26.84 7.43 -15.45
CA LYS A 200 26.35 7.10 -14.10
C LYS A 200 24.83 7.26 -14.04
N ILE A 201 24.12 6.17 -13.76
CA ILE A 201 22.65 6.16 -13.72
C ILE A 201 22.23 6.71 -12.35
N GLU A 202 21.47 7.81 -12.34
CA GLU A 202 20.93 8.40 -11.12
C GLU A 202 20.00 7.45 -10.35
N GLU A 203 19.75 7.75 -9.08
CA GLU A 203 18.89 6.92 -8.25
C GLU A 203 17.45 6.90 -8.77
N ILE A 204 16.95 5.71 -9.11
CA ILE A 204 15.58 5.54 -9.59
C ILE A 204 14.62 5.63 -8.41
N PRO A 205 13.65 6.56 -8.42
CA PRO A 205 12.73 6.75 -7.31
C PRO A 205 11.93 5.49 -6.99
N MET A 206 11.60 5.34 -5.70
CA MET A 206 10.95 4.13 -5.21
C MET A 206 9.51 4.09 -5.71
N VAL A 207 9.14 3.11 -6.55
CA VAL A 207 7.71 2.78 -6.80
C VAL A 207 7.15 2.12 -5.55
N THR A 208 6.89 2.92 -4.53
CA THR A 208 6.02 2.56 -3.43
C THR A 208 4.59 2.83 -3.85
N ALA A 209 3.68 1.95 -3.46
CA ALA A 209 2.25 2.29 -3.41
C ALA A 209 1.94 3.45 -2.42
N ARG A 210 2.95 4.00 -1.74
CA ARG A 210 2.88 5.33 -1.14
C ARG A 210 3.13 6.36 -2.24
N ARG A 211 2.07 7.10 -2.58
CA ARG A 211 2.12 8.38 -3.30
C ARG A 211 3.24 9.22 -2.67
N VAL A 212 4.32 9.42 -3.41
CA VAL A 212 5.08 10.67 -3.31
C VAL A 212 4.63 11.44 -4.53
N THR A 213 3.66 12.32 -4.33
CA THR A 213 3.19 13.23 -5.36
C THR A 213 4.37 14.15 -5.70
N PRO A 214 4.87 14.19 -6.94
CA PRO A 214 5.76 15.27 -7.33
C PRO A 214 5.02 16.58 -7.07
N LYS A 215 5.68 17.59 -6.47
CA LYS A 215 5.05 18.90 -6.23
C LYS A 215 4.49 19.41 -7.54
N LEU A 216 3.17 19.36 -7.66
CA LEU A 216 2.44 19.94 -8.76
C LEU A 216 2.52 21.46 -8.59
N PRO A 217 2.44 22.23 -9.68
CA PRO A 217 2.24 23.67 -9.56
C PRO A 217 1.06 23.93 -8.61
N PRO A 218 1.13 24.91 -7.69
CA PRO A 218 0.11 25.11 -6.64
C PRO A 218 -1.33 25.17 -7.17
N LYS A 219 -1.50 25.64 -8.41
CA LYS A 219 -2.80 25.66 -9.12
C LYS A 219 -3.38 24.27 -9.42
N LEU A 220 -2.53 23.29 -9.75
CA LEU A 220 -2.93 21.90 -10.00
C LEU A 220 -3.11 21.12 -8.70
N GLU A 221 -2.33 21.43 -7.67
CA GLU A 221 -2.43 20.82 -6.34
C GLU A 221 -3.77 21.20 -5.67
N ASN A 222 -4.16 22.47 -5.74
CA ASN A 222 -5.46 22.93 -5.23
C ASN A 222 -6.63 22.36 -6.04
N ALA A 223 -6.51 22.26 -7.37
CA ALA A 223 -7.58 21.71 -8.21
C ALA A 223 -7.80 20.20 -8.01
N ILE A 224 -6.73 19.45 -7.76
CA ILE A 224 -6.81 18.00 -7.48
C ILE A 224 -7.29 17.76 -6.05
N SER A 225 -6.84 18.56 -5.07
CA SER A 225 -7.31 18.49 -3.69
C SER A 225 -8.80 18.82 -3.58
N ASP A 226 -9.28 19.87 -4.27
CA ASP A 226 -10.71 20.19 -4.40
C ASP A 226 -11.51 19.04 -5.02
N MET A 227 -10.96 18.38 -6.04
CA MET A 227 -11.62 17.26 -6.71
C MET A 227 -11.66 16.00 -5.84
N GLU A 228 -10.58 15.70 -5.10
CA GLU A 228 -10.51 14.57 -4.16
C GLU A 228 -11.39 14.79 -2.93
N ALA A 229 -11.46 16.02 -2.40
CA ALA A 229 -12.36 16.41 -1.33
C ALA A 229 -13.83 16.29 -1.73
N ARG A 230 -14.21 16.81 -2.91
CA ARG A 230 -15.58 16.67 -3.45
C ARG A 230 -15.95 15.19 -3.66
N ARG A 231 -15.00 14.34 -4.07
CA ARG A 231 -15.19 12.89 -4.18
C ARG A 231 -15.36 12.19 -2.83
N LEU A 232 -14.69 12.64 -1.78
CA LEU A 232 -14.84 12.10 -0.43
C LEU A 232 -16.17 12.50 0.21
N THR A 233 -16.58 13.78 0.08
CA THR A 233 -17.92 14.25 0.46
C THR A 233 -19.01 13.48 -0.30
N TRP A 234 -18.76 13.19 -1.59
CA TRP A 234 -19.63 12.38 -2.44
C TRP A 234 -19.75 10.91 -1.96
N LEU A 235 -18.64 10.22 -1.64
CA LEU A 235 -18.67 8.85 -1.11
C LEU A 235 -19.34 8.76 0.27
N SER A 236 -19.13 9.77 1.13
CA SER A 236 -19.76 9.86 2.44
C SER A 236 -21.28 10.04 2.33
N SER A 237 -21.72 10.91 1.41
CA SER A 237 -23.16 11.09 1.11
C SER A 237 -23.77 9.81 0.53
N LEU A 238 -23.07 9.11 -0.37
CA LEU A 238 -23.53 7.85 -0.96
C LEU A 238 -23.70 6.74 0.10
N ALA A 239 -22.75 6.66 1.05
CA ALA A 239 -22.83 5.74 2.18
C ALA A 239 -23.97 6.09 3.15
N PHE A 240 -24.22 7.39 3.34
CA PHE A 240 -25.32 7.89 4.18
C PHE A 240 -26.69 7.56 3.60
N ASP A 241 -26.90 7.72 2.29
CA ASP A 241 -28.17 7.38 1.65
C ASP A 241 -28.41 5.87 1.55
N TYR A 242 -27.35 5.09 1.34
CA TYR A 242 -27.41 3.63 1.40
C TYR A 242 -27.83 3.15 2.80
N SER A 243 -27.35 3.82 3.86
CA SER A 243 -27.71 3.51 5.26
C SER A 243 -29.17 3.88 5.61
N ARG A 244 -29.80 4.79 4.85
CA ARG A 244 -31.20 5.22 5.07
C ARG A 244 -32.24 4.35 4.37
N GLY A 245 -31.82 3.30 3.64
CA GLY A 245 -32.76 2.40 2.98
C GLY A 245 -33.57 3.03 1.84
N VAL A 246 -33.14 4.17 1.31
CA VAL A 246 -33.76 4.82 0.13
C VAL A 246 -33.20 4.16 -1.13
N ALA A 247 -33.49 2.87 -1.30
CA ALA A 247 -33.20 2.12 -2.52
C ALA A 247 -34.46 2.02 -3.39
N ASN A 248 -35.03 3.17 -3.74
CA ASN A 248 -35.84 3.32 -4.94
C ASN A 248 -35.17 4.41 -5.78
N MET A 249 -35.07 4.20 -7.10
CA MET A 249 -34.43 5.13 -8.03
C MET A 249 -35.33 6.37 -8.28
N GLU A 250 -35.82 7.03 -7.23
CA GLU A 250 -36.71 8.18 -7.33
C GLU A 250 -36.12 9.40 -6.61
N THR A 251 -36.08 10.51 -7.36
CA THR A 251 -35.62 11.86 -7.01
C THR A 251 -34.14 12.06 -6.64
N GLY A 252 -33.62 11.40 -5.59
CA GLY A 252 -32.30 11.74 -5.03
C GLY A 252 -31.11 11.44 -5.96
N LEU A 253 -31.14 10.30 -6.65
CA LEU A 253 -30.09 9.92 -7.62
C LEU A 253 -30.20 10.74 -8.92
N MET A 254 -31.43 11.00 -9.36
CA MET A 254 -31.73 11.79 -10.56
C MET A 254 -31.21 13.22 -10.41
N GLU A 255 -31.56 13.90 -9.32
CA GLU A 255 -31.10 15.26 -9.02
C GLU A 255 -29.57 15.35 -9.04
N ARG A 256 -28.87 14.35 -8.51
CA ARG A 256 -27.41 14.33 -8.46
C ARG A 256 -26.75 14.11 -9.81
N VAL A 257 -27.27 13.18 -10.62
CA VAL A 257 -26.76 12.96 -11.99
C VAL A 257 -26.96 14.22 -12.84
N LEU A 258 -28.11 14.87 -12.72
CA LEU A 258 -28.43 16.11 -13.43
C LEU A 258 -27.59 17.30 -12.94
N THR A 259 -27.39 17.42 -11.63
CA THR A 259 -26.53 18.48 -11.04
C THR A 259 -25.08 18.35 -11.50
N GLU A 260 -24.54 17.13 -11.53
CA GLU A 260 -23.16 16.90 -11.98
C GLU A 260 -23.00 17.08 -13.48
N LEU A 261 -24.02 16.76 -14.28
CA LEU A 261 -24.07 17.12 -15.69
C LEU A 261 -23.92 18.64 -15.86
N VAL A 262 -24.74 19.46 -15.17
CA VAL A 262 -24.67 20.92 -15.25
C VAL A 262 -23.31 21.46 -14.83
N ARG A 263 -22.83 21.04 -13.64
CA ARG A 263 -21.56 21.53 -13.08
C ARG A 263 -20.38 21.27 -14.00
N PHE A 264 -20.30 20.05 -14.54
CA PHE A 264 -19.19 19.67 -15.40
C PHE A 264 -19.23 20.45 -16.72
N GLU A 265 -20.40 20.55 -17.34
CA GLU A 265 -20.56 21.19 -18.62
C GLU A 265 -20.33 22.71 -18.56
N ILE A 266 -20.74 23.37 -17.47
CA ILE A 266 -20.42 24.79 -17.22
C ILE A 266 -18.90 24.97 -17.02
N ALA A 267 -18.28 24.16 -16.16
CA ALA A 267 -16.85 24.25 -15.89
C ALA A 267 -15.99 23.99 -17.14
N ALA A 268 -16.40 23.03 -17.98
CA ALA A 268 -15.74 22.73 -19.25
C ALA A 268 -15.85 23.91 -20.23
N SER A 269 -17.04 24.52 -20.36
CA SER A 269 -17.24 25.69 -21.22
C SER A 269 -16.49 26.93 -20.72
N ASP A 270 -16.47 27.18 -19.41
CA ASP A 270 -15.73 28.29 -18.81
C ASP A 270 -14.21 28.12 -19.01
N LEU A 271 -13.69 26.91 -18.81
CA LEU A 271 -12.29 26.61 -19.06
C LEU A 271 -11.95 26.79 -20.55
N ALA A 272 -12.79 26.27 -21.45
CA ALA A 272 -12.61 26.42 -22.89
C ALA A 272 -12.59 27.89 -23.31
N ARG A 273 -13.48 28.73 -22.76
CA ARG A 273 -13.46 30.17 -22.97
C ARG A 273 -12.19 30.83 -22.45
N ALA A 274 -11.75 30.46 -21.24
CA ALA A 274 -10.60 31.09 -20.59
C ALA A 274 -9.26 30.83 -21.31
N ILE A 275 -9.15 29.71 -22.04
CA ILE A 275 -7.92 29.31 -22.75
C ILE A 275 -7.99 29.55 -24.27
N ALA A 276 -9.17 29.86 -24.80
CA ALA A 276 -9.34 30.10 -26.24
C ALA A 276 -8.59 31.36 -26.69
N PRO A 277 -8.03 31.37 -27.92
CA PRO A 277 -7.48 32.58 -28.50
C PRO A 277 -8.58 33.62 -28.72
N GLU A 278 -8.17 34.87 -28.94
CA GLU A 278 -9.08 35.96 -29.29
C GLU A 278 -9.89 35.59 -30.55
N ARG A 279 -11.22 35.74 -30.47
CA ARG A 279 -12.14 35.46 -31.56
C ARG A 279 -12.44 36.72 -32.34
N THR A 280 -12.57 36.60 -33.66
CA THR A 280 -13.12 37.65 -34.51
C THR A 280 -14.63 37.80 -34.28
N ARG A 281 -15.20 38.95 -34.68
CA ARG A 281 -16.64 39.20 -34.58
C ARG A 281 -17.48 38.18 -35.35
N GLU A 282 -17.01 37.73 -36.51
CA GLU A 282 -17.66 36.72 -37.32
C GLU A 282 -17.65 35.35 -36.63
N GLU A 283 -16.54 34.96 -36.01
CA GLU A 283 -16.44 33.71 -35.24
C GLU A 283 -17.33 33.73 -34.00
N ALA A 284 -17.47 34.88 -33.34
CA ALA A 284 -18.40 35.05 -32.22
C ALA A 284 -19.87 34.91 -32.69
N GLN A 285 -20.23 35.50 -33.83
CA GLN A 285 -21.57 35.37 -34.42
C GLN A 285 -21.87 33.93 -34.86
N MET A 286 -20.92 33.24 -35.48
CA MET A 286 -21.07 31.83 -35.84
C MET A 286 -21.19 30.91 -34.62
N ALA A 287 -20.47 31.20 -33.53
CA ALA A 287 -20.63 30.48 -32.27
C ALA A 287 -22.03 30.68 -31.67
N ALA A 288 -22.52 31.93 -31.63
CA ALA A 288 -23.86 32.24 -31.17
C ALA A 288 -24.95 31.55 -32.02
N GLN A 289 -24.78 31.52 -33.34
CA GLN A 289 -25.72 30.83 -34.24
C GLN A 289 -25.72 29.31 -34.01
N ARG A 290 -24.56 28.69 -33.78
CA ARG A 290 -24.47 27.26 -33.46
C ARG A 290 -25.18 26.93 -32.15
N GLU A 291 -25.01 27.77 -31.13
CA GLU A 291 -25.68 27.59 -29.84
C GLU A 291 -27.20 27.75 -29.98
N LEU A 292 -27.68 28.70 -30.79
CA LEU A 292 -29.11 28.85 -31.08
C LEU A 292 -29.70 27.61 -31.78
N VAL A 293 -29.00 27.07 -32.77
CA VAL A 293 -29.40 25.82 -33.45
C VAL A 293 -29.45 24.65 -32.48
N LEU A 294 -28.52 24.57 -31.52
CA LEU A 294 -28.55 23.55 -30.46
C LEU A 294 -29.79 23.69 -29.56
N GLN A 295 -30.14 24.92 -29.15
CA GLN A 295 -31.35 25.16 -28.36
C GLN A 295 -32.62 24.74 -29.10
N ASP A 296 -32.72 25.05 -30.40
CA ASP A 296 -33.86 24.66 -31.22
C ASP A 296 -33.97 23.14 -31.37
N ALA A 297 -32.84 22.45 -31.57
CA ALA A 297 -32.80 20.99 -31.59
C ALA A 297 -33.24 20.35 -30.25
N LEU A 298 -32.87 20.95 -29.12
CA LEU A 298 -33.29 20.49 -27.79
C LEU A 298 -34.78 20.76 -27.53
N ARG A 299 -35.32 21.91 -27.97
CA ARG A 299 -36.77 22.20 -27.93
C ARG A 299 -37.56 21.22 -28.78
N GLU A 300 -37.09 20.91 -29.98
CA GLU A 300 -37.68 19.89 -30.85
C GLU A 300 -37.61 18.50 -30.21
N ALA A 301 -36.49 18.13 -29.59
CA ALA A 301 -36.36 16.86 -28.88
C ALA A 301 -37.35 16.75 -27.71
N LEU A 302 -37.58 17.82 -26.94
CA LEU A 302 -38.60 17.86 -25.88
C LEU A 302 -40.02 17.72 -26.45
N LEU A 303 -40.31 18.40 -27.56
CA LEU A 303 -41.61 18.33 -28.25
C LEU A 303 -41.91 16.90 -28.73
N LEU A 304 -40.91 16.25 -29.34
CA LEU A 304 -41.01 14.89 -29.87
C LEU A 304 -40.81 13.80 -28.80
N ARG A 305 -40.51 14.19 -27.55
CA ARG A 305 -40.08 13.29 -26.46
C ARG A 305 -38.92 12.38 -26.87
N ASN A 306 -38.04 12.88 -27.74
CA ASN A 306 -36.83 12.19 -28.17
C ASN A 306 -35.79 12.23 -27.04
N ARG A 307 -35.53 11.06 -26.45
CA ARG A 307 -34.65 10.90 -25.28
C ARG A 307 -33.21 10.56 -25.64
N GLU A 308 -32.94 10.32 -26.93
CA GLU A 308 -31.61 9.92 -27.39
C GLU A 308 -30.58 11.05 -27.26
N VAL A 309 -31.02 12.31 -27.39
CA VAL A 309 -30.16 13.49 -27.27
C VAL A 309 -29.48 13.59 -25.90
N ALA A 310 -30.13 13.09 -24.85
CA ALA A 310 -29.59 13.10 -23.48
C ALA A 310 -28.77 11.84 -23.15
N ARG A 311 -28.76 10.81 -24.01
CA ARG A 311 -28.18 9.51 -23.65
C ARG A 311 -26.69 9.59 -23.34
N ALA A 312 -25.90 10.17 -24.26
CA ALA A 312 -24.45 10.27 -24.09
C ALA A 312 -24.05 11.20 -22.92
N PRO A 313 -24.63 12.41 -22.78
CA PRO A 313 -24.36 13.28 -21.63
C PRO A 313 -24.68 12.63 -20.28
N VAL A 314 -25.82 11.95 -20.15
CA VAL A 314 -26.22 11.29 -18.90
C VAL A 314 -25.30 10.10 -18.57
N ARG A 315 -24.90 9.29 -19.57
CA ARG A 315 -23.90 8.23 -19.37
C ARG A 315 -22.56 8.78 -18.88
N ALA A 316 -22.10 9.89 -19.47
CA ALA A 316 -20.85 10.51 -19.08
C ALA A 316 -20.91 11.04 -17.63
N ALA A 317 -22.03 11.66 -17.23
CA ALA A 317 -22.26 12.09 -15.85
C ALA A 317 -22.32 10.91 -14.88
N ALA A 318 -23.07 9.85 -15.22
CA ALA A 318 -23.20 8.65 -14.40
C ALA A 318 -21.87 7.91 -14.20
N ALA A 319 -21.08 7.77 -15.28
CA ALA A 319 -19.75 7.16 -15.21
C ALA A 319 -18.79 7.93 -14.29
N ARG A 320 -18.87 9.26 -14.26
CA ARG A 320 -18.09 10.10 -13.33
C ARG A 320 -18.49 9.90 -11.88
N LEU A 321 -19.78 9.65 -11.66
CA LEU A 321 -20.34 9.30 -10.36
C LEU A 321 -20.20 7.80 -10.04
N GLY A 322 -19.57 6.98 -10.90
CA GLY A 322 -19.50 5.53 -10.67
C GLY A 322 -20.88 4.85 -10.53
N VAL A 323 -21.94 5.49 -11.04
CA VAL A 323 -23.31 5.00 -11.01
C VAL A 323 -23.58 4.24 -12.30
N ASN A 324 -24.11 3.03 -12.19
CA ASN A 324 -24.60 2.27 -13.34
C ASN A 324 -26.10 2.55 -13.53
N ILE A 325 -26.47 3.10 -14.68
CA ILE A 325 -27.87 3.39 -15.02
C ILE A 325 -28.37 2.28 -15.95
N ASN A 326 -29.47 1.64 -15.57
CA ASN A 326 -30.14 0.69 -16.44
C ASN A 326 -31.08 1.43 -17.41
N GLU A 327 -30.74 1.43 -18.69
CA GLU A 327 -31.48 2.18 -19.73
C GLU A 327 -32.76 1.51 -20.21
N ASN A 328 -33.03 0.28 -19.75
CA ASN A 328 -34.24 -0.46 -20.08
C ASN A 328 -35.37 -0.26 -19.06
N GLU A 329 -35.14 0.56 -18.03
CA GLU A 329 -36.11 0.85 -16.97
C GLU A 329 -36.92 2.12 -17.26
N GLU A 330 -38.13 2.20 -16.71
CA GLU A 330 -38.97 3.40 -16.78
C GLU A 330 -38.29 4.64 -16.18
N ASN A 331 -37.45 4.43 -15.17
CA ASN A 331 -36.62 5.46 -14.52
C ASN A 331 -35.64 6.15 -15.49
N TRP A 332 -35.13 5.42 -16.50
CA TRP A 332 -34.31 6.01 -17.55
C TRP A 332 -35.10 6.98 -18.41
N MET A 333 -36.37 6.68 -18.70
CA MET A 333 -37.20 7.52 -19.54
C MET A 333 -37.49 8.87 -18.90
N ALA A 334 -37.69 8.89 -17.57
CA ALA A 334 -37.86 10.10 -16.78
C ALA A 334 -36.55 10.89 -16.67
N LEU A 335 -35.45 10.21 -16.34
CA LEU A 335 -34.12 10.84 -16.24
C LEU A 335 -33.68 11.47 -17.55
N ALA A 336 -33.83 10.78 -18.68
CA ALA A 336 -33.43 11.30 -19.99
C ALA A 336 -34.30 12.48 -20.43
N TYR A 337 -35.58 12.49 -20.05
CA TYR A 337 -36.47 13.62 -20.32
C TYR A 337 -36.05 14.87 -19.53
N GLU A 338 -35.82 14.73 -18.22
CA GLU A 338 -35.36 15.83 -17.36
C GLU A 338 -33.94 16.29 -17.74
N ALA A 339 -33.05 15.37 -18.13
CA ALA A 339 -31.73 15.71 -18.66
C ALA A 339 -31.82 16.57 -19.93
N THR A 340 -32.79 16.31 -20.81
CA THR A 340 -32.98 17.12 -22.02
C THR A 340 -33.40 18.54 -21.67
N ARG A 341 -34.23 18.74 -20.63
CA ARG A 341 -34.59 20.07 -20.11
C ARG A 341 -33.37 20.79 -19.54
N VAL A 342 -32.59 20.09 -18.73
CA VAL A 342 -31.36 20.62 -18.12
C VAL A 342 -30.32 21.02 -19.18
N LEU A 343 -30.18 20.24 -20.27
CA LEU A 343 -29.29 20.59 -21.37
C LEU A 343 -29.73 21.85 -22.13
N LEU A 344 -31.04 22.10 -22.21
CA LEU A 344 -31.56 23.34 -22.80
C LEU A 344 -31.22 24.54 -21.91
N ASP A 345 -31.45 24.44 -20.60
CA ASP A 345 -31.11 25.49 -19.64
C ASP A 345 -29.60 25.79 -19.63
N LEU A 346 -28.78 24.74 -19.70
CA LEU A 346 -27.33 24.84 -19.83
C LEU A 346 -26.90 25.57 -21.11
N SER A 347 -27.55 25.29 -22.25
CA SER A 347 -27.26 25.97 -23.52
C SER A 347 -27.63 27.46 -23.48
N VAL A 348 -28.71 27.81 -22.77
CA VAL A 348 -29.08 29.21 -22.51
C VAL A 348 -28.02 29.91 -21.65
N GLU A 349 -27.61 29.29 -20.55
CA GLU A 349 -26.56 29.82 -19.66
C GLU A 349 -25.22 29.99 -20.40
N ARG A 350 -24.85 29.04 -21.28
CA ARG A 350 -23.65 29.15 -22.13
C ARG A 350 -23.69 30.36 -23.04
N SER A 351 -24.82 30.56 -23.72
CA SER A 351 -25.06 31.70 -24.61
C SER A 351 -24.95 33.04 -23.86
N GLN A 352 -25.53 33.14 -22.66
CA GLN A 352 -25.44 34.34 -21.82
C GLN A 352 -23.99 34.65 -21.43
N ARG A 353 -23.25 33.64 -20.95
CA ARG A 353 -21.85 33.81 -20.55
C ARG A 353 -20.93 34.13 -21.73
N ASP A 354 -21.25 33.65 -22.94
CA ASP A 354 -20.51 33.99 -24.16
C ASP A 354 -20.71 35.46 -24.56
N GLN A 355 -21.82 36.08 -24.14
CA GLN A 355 -22.09 37.51 -24.28
C GLN A 355 -21.54 38.34 -23.11
N GLY A 356 -20.82 37.71 -22.18
CA GLY A 356 -20.27 38.37 -20.99
C GLY A 356 -21.29 38.60 -19.88
N VAL A 357 -22.47 37.98 -19.95
CA VAL A 357 -23.49 38.05 -18.91
C VAL A 357 -23.30 36.85 -17.97
N PHE A 358 -22.94 37.13 -16.72
CA PHE A 358 -22.79 36.11 -15.67
C PHE A 358 -23.84 36.33 -14.59
N SER A 359 -24.53 35.26 -14.22
CA SER A 359 -25.54 35.23 -13.16
C SER A 359 -24.93 35.50 -11.78
N ASP A 360 -23.73 34.96 -11.54
CA ASP A 360 -22.98 35.13 -10.29
C ASP A 360 -21.84 36.15 -10.42
N ARG A 361 -21.47 36.76 -9.28
CA ARG A 361 -20.29 37.62 -9.20
C ARG A 361 -19.03 36.78 -9.36
N SER A 362 -17.98 37.37 -9.94
CA SER A 362 -16.67 36.71 -10.00
C SER A 362 -16.16 36.44 -8.58
N ARG A 363 -15.61 35.25 -8.34
CA ARG A 363 -14.99 34.89 -7.05
C ARG A 363 -13.92 35.87 -6.59
N PHE A 364 -13.24 36.54 -7.51
CA PHE A 364 -12.22 37.53 -7.20
C PHE A 364 -12.85 38.84 -6.73
N PHE A 365 -13.97 39.22 -7.33
CA PHE A 365 -14.77 40.35 -6.88
C PHE A 365 -15.38 40.05 -5.50
N GLU A 366 -15.91 38.85 -5.28
CA GLU A 366 -16.42 38.45 -3.96
C GLU A 366 -15.32 38.40 -2.89
N ALA A 367 -14.14 37.87 -3.20
CA ALA A 367 -13.01 37.85 -2.29
C ALA A 367 -12.50 39.26 -1.96
N ALA A 368 -12.46 40.16 -2.94
CA ALA A 368 -12.10 41.56 -2.73
C ALA A 368 -13.14 42.28 -1.85
N MET A 369 -14.44 42.02 -2.07
CA MET A 369 -15.52 42.60 -1.25
C MET A 369 -15.57 42.03 0.17
N LYS A 370 -15.00 40.84 0.42
CA LYS A 370 -14.88 40.25 1.77
C LYS A 370 -13.64 40.72 2.53
N ALA A 371 -12.67 41.37 1.87
CA ALA A 371 -11.37 41.73 2.44
C ALA A 371 -11.37 43.03 3.29
N ASP A 372 -12.52 43.61 3.61
CA ASP A 372 -12.62 44.84 4.43
C ASP A 372 -12.43 44.61 5.95
N VAL A 373 -11.94 43.45 6.39
CA VAL A 373 -11.38 43.28 7.74
C VAL A 373 -9.87 43.48 7.65
N VAL A 374 -9.47 44.75 7.75
CA VAL A 374 -8.12 45.32 7.56
C VAL A 374 -7.01 44.51 8.26
N PRO A 375 -6.03 43.95 7.51
CA PRO A 375 -4.68 43.75 8.00
C PRO A 375 -3.84 45.00 7.68
N SER A 376 -3.25 45.58 8.72
CA SER A 376 -2.28 46.68 8.65
C SER A 376 -1.17 46.39 7.63
N MET A 377 -1.17 47.12 6.52
CA MET A 377 -0.07 47.12 5.53
C MET A 377 1.17 47.83 6.10
N PRO A 378 2.39 47.31 5.88
CA PRO A 378 3.61 48.06 6.13
C PRO A 378 3.80 49.12 5.04
N ALA A 379 4.13 50.35 5.47
CA ALA A 379 4.36 51.48 4.58
C ALA A 379 5.56 51.24 3.66
N TYR A 380 5.31 50.87 2.40
CA TYR A 380 6.30 50.97 1.34
C TYR A 380 6.19 52.36 0.69
N ARG A 381 7.18 53.20 0.96
CA ARG A 381 7.36 54.51 0.34
C ARG A 381 7.85 54.28 -1.09
N ALA A 382 7.00 54.57 -2.08
CA ALA A 382 7.40 54.62 -3.48
C ALA A 382 7.98 56.00 -3.79
N GLU A 383 9.26 56.07 -4.17
CA GLU A 383 9.77 57.21 -4.94
C GLU A 383 9.62 56.91 -6.45
N PRO A 384 9.24 57.91 -7.28
CA PRO A 384 9.07 57.72 -8.71
C PRO A 384 10.41 57.84 -9.44
N ALA A 385 10.92 56.72 -9.97
CA ALA A 385 12.03 56.76 -10.93
C ALA A 385 11.51 57.12 -12.32
N ALA A 386 11.90 58.31 -12.79
CA ALA A 386 11.68 58.77 -14.15
C ALA A 386 12.47 57.94 -15.16
N LEU A 387 11.85 57.74 -16.33
CA LEU A 387 12.43 57.18 -17.55
C LEU A 387 13.67 57.97 -18.00
N ALA A 388 14.76 57.27 -18.31
CA ALA A 388 15.80 57.75 -19.21
C ALA A 388 16.42 56.59 -20.01
N VAL A 389 16.55 56.84 -21.31
CA VAL A 389 16.94 55.94 -22.40
C VAL A 389 18.42 56.17 -22.76
N HIS A 390 19.05 55.17 -23.42
CA HIS A 390 20.36 55.15 -24.11
C HIS A 390 21.59 54.84 -23.23
N ALA A 391 22.65 54.14 -23.67
CA ALA A 391 22.99 53.34 -24.86
C ALA A 391 24.29 52.57 -24.54
N ALA A 392 24.58 51.46 -25.23
CA ALA A 392 25.92 50.84 -25.30
C ALA A 392 26.89 51.79 -26.07
N PRO A 393 28.26 51.73 -25.97
CA PRO A 393 29.04 50.53 -26.32
C PRO A 393 30.52 50.38 -25.78
N VAL A 394 31.17 49.29 -26.21
CA VAL A 394 32.63 49.01 -26.47
C VAL A 394 33.64 48.59 -25.36
N VAL A 395 33.99 47.29 -25.40
CA VAL A 395 35.30 46.57 -25.54
C VAL A 395 36.66 47.24 -25.18
N HIS A 396 37.45 46.56 -24.32
CA HIS A 396 38.91 46.21 -24.46
C HIS A 396 39.29 45.24 -23.30
N VAL A 397 39.80 44.00 -23.46
CA VAL A 397 40.98 43.39 -24.14
C VAL A 397 42.26 43.35 -23.26
N VAL A 398 42.71 42.11 -22.91
CA VAL A 398 44.10 41.62 -22.65
C VAL A 398 44.71 41.98 -21.27
N ALA A 399 45.43 41.14 -20.49
CA ALA A 399 46.29 39.97 -20.74
C ALA A 399 46.50 39.08 -19.47
N GLU A 400 46.69 37.77 -19.67
CA GLU A 400 47.67 36.89 -18.96
C GLU A 400 49.09 37.14 -19.54
N PRO A 401 50.25 36.58 -19.06
CA PRO A 401 50.46 35.31 -18.32
C PRO A 401 51.65 35.30 -17.31
N ALA A 402 52.04 34.07 -16.88
CA ALA A 402 53.42 33.52 -16.74
C ALA A 402 53.78 32.99 -15.32
N THR A 403 53.81 31.65 -15.11
CA THR A 403 55.00 30.70 -15.06
C THR A 403 55.85 30.79 -13.77
N ALA A 404 56.48 29.76 -13.17
CA ALA A 404 56.56 28.30 -13.34
C ALA A 404 57.42 27.70 -12.17
N THR A 405 57.56 26.36 -12.13
CA THR A 405 58.76 25.53 -11.72
C THR A 405 59.01 25.34 -10.19
N THR A 406 59.47 24.22 -9.59
CA THR A 406 59.70 22.78 -9.91
C THR A 406 60.30 22.06 -8.68
N SER A 407 60.08 20.73 -8.57
CA SER A 407 60.91 19.65 -7.93
C SER A 407 61.17 19.63 -6.42
N ALA A 408 61.45 18.53 -5.70
CA ALA A 408 61.28 17.05 -5.77
C ALA A 408 61.91 16.47 -4.43
N PRO A 409 62.35 15.19 -4.26
CA PRO A 409 61.75 14.21 -3.33
C PRO A 409 62.73 13.57 -2.29
N VAL A 410 62.21 12.86 -1.26
CA VAL A 410 62.90 11.83 -0.42
C VAL A 410 61.77 11.00 0.24
N GLY A 411 61.73 9.69 0.44
CA GLY A 411 62.67 8.57 0.38
C GLY A 411 62.11 7.49 1.35
N ALA A 412 62.13 6.23 0.93
CA ALA A 412 61.51 5.02 1.53
C ALA A 412 62.04 4.66 2.96
N PRO A 413 61.58 3.61 3.69
CA PRO A 413 61.40 2.24 3.16
C PRO A 413 60.24 1.38 3.69
N LEU A 414 59.98 0.37 2.86
CA LEU A 414 59.31 -0.90 3.06
C LEU A 414 59.75 -1.68 4.33
N THR A 415 58.78 -2.29 5.00
CA THR A 415 58.97 -3.58 5.71
C THR A 415 57.80 -4.52 5.39
N ALA A 416 58.16 -5.78 5.13
CA ALA A 416 57.30 -6.87 4.68
C ALA A 416 56.52 -7.54 5.84
N PRO A 417 55.60 -8.47 5.54
CA PRO A 417 54.52 -8.88 6.44
C PRO A 417 54.95 -10.00 7.41
N GLU A 418 54.62 -9.86 8.69
CA GLU A 418 54.81 -10.91 9.67
C GLU A 418 53.56 -11.81 9.73
N SER A 419 53.82 -13.11 9.59
CA SER A 419 52.82 -14.17 9.60
C SER A 419 52.19 -14.33 10.99
N ILE A 420 50.87 -14.23 11.09
CA ILE A 420 50.14 -14.72 12.26
C ILE A 420 49.51 -16.07 11.90
N GLN A 421 50.14 -17.13 12.38
CA GLN A 421 49.55 -18.45 12.49
C GLN A 421 48.35 -18.45 13.47
N PRO A 422 47.38 -19.37 13.30
CA PRO A 422 46.17 -19.41 14.10
C PRO A 422 46.49 -19.88 15.52
N SER A 423 46.42 -18.96 16.50
CA SER A 423 46.57 -19.32 17.90
C SER A 423 45.27 -19.96 18.42
N LEU A 424 45.48 -21.13 19.02
CA LEU A 424 44.50 -22.05 19.55
C LEU A 424 43.53 -21.38 20.54
N SER A 425 42.28 -21.82 20.43
CA SER A 425 41.14 -21.56 21.30
C SER A 425 41.48 -21.58 22.79
N LYS A 426 41.64 -20.39 23.37
CA LYS A 426 41.55 -20.18 24.81
C LYS A 426 40.07 -20.23 25.17
N ALA A 427 39.65 -21.27 25.89
CA ALA A 427 38.30 -21.41 26.42
C ALA A 427 37.99 -20.20 27.33
N MET A 428 37.35 -19.18 26.75
CA MET A 428 36.76 -18.09 27.52
C MET A 428 35.72 -18.71 28.45
N LYS A 429 35.91 -18.53 29.76
CA LYS A 429 34.85 -18.76 30.75
C LYS A 429 33.61 -18.01 30.25
N LYS A 430 32.56 -18.74 29.88
CA LYS A 430 31.28 -18.13 29.48
C LYS A 430 30.86 -17.22 30.62
N ALA A 431 30.74 -15.92 30.36
CA ALA A 431 30.18 -15.01 31.34
C ALA A 431 28.77 -15.53 31.68
N SER A 432 28.54 -15.85 32.95
CA SER A 432 27.23 -16.28 33.43
C SER A 432 26.33 -15.04 33.54
N ILE A 433 25.11 -15.15 33.02
CA ILE A 433 24.07 -14.12 33.10
C ILE A 433 22.73 -14.80 33.33
N LYS A 434 21.92 -14.25 34.25
CA LYS A 434 20.57 -14.75 34.53
C LYS A 434 19.59 -14.38 33.42
N LEU A 435 18.52 -15.16 33.26
CA LEU A 435 17.50 -14.91 32.24
C LEU A 435 16.84 -13.53 32.42
N SER A 436 16.48 -13.17 33.64
CA SER A 436 15.91 -11.85 33.98
C SER A 436 16.87 -10.70 33.62
N GLU A 437 18.17 -10.89 33.90
CA GLU A 437 19.22 -9.93 33.60
C GLU A 437 19.44 -9.81 32.08
N ALA A 438 19.37 -10.91 31.32
CA ALA A 438 19.47 -10.88 29.87
C ALA A 438 18.35 -10.04 29.21
N PHE A 439 17.11 -10.18 29.70
CA PHE A 439 16.00 -9.31 29.27
C PHE A 439 16.25 -7.85 29.64
N THR A 440 16.78 -7.60 30.84
CA THR A 440 17.08 -6.25 31.32
C THR A 440 18.16 -5.58 30.47
N ARG A 441 19.26 -6.28 30.17
CA ARG A 441 20.34 -5.75 29.33
C ARG A 441 19.89 -5.49 27.90
N TYR A 442 19.12 -6.40 27.31
CA TYR A 442 18.53 -6.16 25.99
C TYR A 442 17.60 -4.94 26.02
N GLY A 443 16.74 -4.84 27.04
CA GLY A 443 15.85 -3.70 27.24
C GLY A 443 16.61 -2.38 27.34
N ALA A 444 17.65 -2.32 28.17
CA ALA A 444 18.49 -1.14 28.34
C ALA A 444 19.16 -0.71 27.02
N ALA A 445 19.75 -1.65 26.28
CA ALA A 445 20.33 -1.34 24.97
C ALA A 445 19.29 -0.79 23.99
N ARG A 446 18.07 -1.32 24.00
CA ARG A 446 16.97 -0.83 23.17
C ARG A 446 16.48 0.56 23.60
N LEU A 447 16.45 0.86 24.90
CA LEU A 447 16.12 2.18 25.44
C LEU A 447 17.19 3.24 25.09
N GLU A 448 18.46 2.85 24.99
CA GLU A 448 19.52 3.71 24.44
C GLU A 448 19.35 3.97 22.94
N GLY A 449 18.45 3.24 22.24
CA GLY A 449 18.23 3.39 20.81
C GLY A 449 19.05 2.47 19.92
N LYS A 450 19.75 1.48 20.49
CA LYS A 450 20.46 0.42 19.74
C LYS A 450 19.46 -0.59 19.18
N LEU A 451 19.82 -1.31 18.11
CA LEU A 451 18.98 -2.36 17.52
C LEU A 451 19.06 -3.69 18.28
N GLY A 452 20.13 -3.91 19.03
CA GLY A 452 20.44 -5.12 19.78
C GLY A 452 20.82 -6.31 18.88
N LYS A 453 21.43 -6.07 17.71
CA LYS A 453 21.90 -7.11 16.78
C LYS A 453 23.40 -7.33 16.85
N GLU A 454 24.19 -6.26 16.93
CA GLU A 454 25.65 -6.28 17.03
C GLU A 454 26.12 -5.63 18.34
N VAL A 455 27.40 -5.83 18.70
CA VAL A 455 28.01 -5.23 19.90
C VAL A 455 28.25 -3.73 19.70
N ASP A 456 28.84 -3.36 18.56
CA ASP A 456 29.27 -1.99 18.25
C ASP A 456 28.19 -1.21 17.49
N GLU A 457 26.97 -1.22 18.03
CA GLU A 457 25.86 -0.48 17.42
C GLU A 457 25.83 0.98 17.87
N VAL A 458 25.69 1.88 16.90
CA VAL A 458 25.45 3.30 17.14
C VAL A 458 24.01 3.49 17.62
N ALA A 459 23.88 4.09 18.79
CA ALA A 459 22.60 4.47 19.39
C ALA A 459 21.90 5.58 18.58
N VAL A 460 20.59 5.44 18.38
CA VAL A 460 19.74 6.49 17.82
C VAL A 460 18.68 6.85 18.87
N PRO A 461 18.86 7.94 19.65
CA PRO A 461 18.02 8.26 20.81
C PRO A 461 16.50 8.25 20.52
N GLU A 462 16.07 8.80 19.38
CA GLU A 462 14.67 8.81 18.94
C GLU A 462 14.05 7.40 18.86
N LYS A 463 14.86 6.40 18.47
CA LYS A 463 14.42 5.00 18.42
C LYS A 463 14.29 4.40 19.83
N GLY A 464 15.08 4.88 20.77
CA GLY A 464 15.00 4.53 22.19
C GLY A 464 13.70 5.03 22.82
N GLU A 465 13.41 6.32 22.66
CA GLU A 465 12.16 6.95 23.12
C GLU A 465 10.91 6.31 22.47
N SER A 466 10.99 6.02 21.17
CA SER A 466 9.93 5.31 20.47
C SER A 466 9.74 3.88 21.01
N TYR A 467 10.82 3.21 21.40
CA TYR A 467 10.76 1.84 21.94
C TYR A 467 10.21 1.82 23.35
N GLU A 468 10.62 2.76 24.19
CA GLU A 468 10.09 2.96 25.55
C GLU A 468 8.57 3.07 25.53
N ARG A 469 8.05 3.98 24.68
CA ARG A 469 6.61 4.24 24.57
C ARG A 469 5.81 3.05 24.02
N ASN A 470 6.32 2.37 23.00
CA ASN A 470 5.50 1.44 22.21
C ASN A 470 5.73 -0.05 22.48
N SER A 471 6.87 -0.42 23.10
CA SER A 471 7.31 -1.82 23.08
C SER A 471 7.98 -2.31 24.36
N PHE A 472 8.52 -1.41 25.18
CA PHE A 472 9.25 -1.80 26.38
C PHE A 472 8.37 -2.52 27.41
N ALA A 473 7.13 -2.07 27.61
CA ALA A 473 6.16 -2.76 28.49
C ALA A 473 5.89 -4.21 28.04
N ASN A 474 5.86 -4.46 26.73
CA ASN A 474 5.67 -5.80 26.16
C ASN A 474 6.88 -6.70 26.46
N LEU A 475 8.10 -6.17 26.32
CA LEU A 475 9.31 -6.90 26.69
C LEU A 475 9.31 -7.27 28.18
N ARG A 476 8.94 -6.33 29.06
CA ARG A 476 8.84 -6.60 30.52
C ARG A 476 7.81 -7.67 30.85
N SER A 477 6.66 -7.66 30.16
CA SER A 477 5.64 -8.70 30.28
C SER A 477 6.19 -10.07 29.85
N THR A 478 6.90 -10.15 28.73
CA THR A 478 7.57 -11.38 28.27
C THR A 478 8.60 -11.87 29.29
N ALA A 479 9.42 -10.97 29.84
CA ALA A 479 10.44 -11.31 30.81
C ALA A 479 9.84 -11.94 32.08
N ARG A 480 8.81 -11.31 32.67
CA ARG A 480 8.12 -11.84 33.86
C ARG A 480 7.53 -13.23 33.60
N LEU A 481 6.84 -13.38 32.47
CA LEU A 481 6.18 -14.63 32.12
C LEU A 481 7.19 -15.78 31.90
N LEU A 482 8.29 -15.51 31.20
CA LEU A 482 9.32 -16.54 30.97
C LEU A 482 10.06 -16.89 32.25
N VAL A 483 10.41 -15.90 33.08
CA VAL A 483 11.09 -16.15 34.36
C VAL A 483 10.19 -16.94 35.31
N ASP A 484 8.89 -16.65 35.36
CA ASP A 484 7.94 -17.42 36.16
C ASP A 484 7.79 -18.89 35.69
N VAL A 485 7.80 -19.14 34.38
CA VAL A 485 7.58 -20.49 33.83
C VAL A 485 8.86 -21.35 33.78
N ILE A 486 10.00 -20.75 33.45
CA ILE A 486 11.31 -21.43 33.29
C ILE A 486 12.12 -21.41 34.59
N GLY A 487 11.92 -20.39 35.42
CA GLY A 487 12.81 -19.98 36.50
C GLY A 487 13.91 -19.03 36.03
N ASP A 488 14.47 -18.26 36.95
CA ASP A 488 15.58 -17.35 36.67
C ASP A 488 16.93 -18.09 36.64
N LYS A 489 17.09 -18.96 35.64
CA LYS A 489 18.30 -19.77 35.43
C LYS A 489 19.37 -18.97 34.70
N ASP A 490 20.61 -19.47 34.73
CA ASP A 490 21.66 -18.93 33.88
C ASP A 490 21.34 -19.22 32.42
N VAL A 491 21.48 -18.21 31.56
CA VAL A 491 21.15 -18.33 30.13
C VAL A 491 22.01 -19.41 29.44
N SER A 492 23.22 -19.65 29.92
CA SER A 492 24.09 -20.72 29.43
C SER A 492 23.66 -22.15 29.83
N GLU A 493 22.82 -22.30 30.85
CA GLU A 493 22.29 -23.58 31.32
C GLU A 493 20.95 -23.94 30.65
N LEU A 494 20.29 -22.95 30.05
CA LEU A 494 19.04 -23.14 29.34
C LEU A 494 19.23 -24.01 28.10
N LYS A 495 18.22 -24.83 27.81
CA LYS A 495 18.17 -25.71 26.65
C LYS A 495 16.96 -25.38 25.80
N LYS A 496 16.98 -25.89 24.56
CA LYS A 496 15.81 -25.83 23.66
C LYS A 496 14.53 -26.40 24.31
N SER A 497 14.65 -27.46 25.10
CA SER A 497 13.52 -28.07 25.82
C SER A 497 12.86 -27.12 26.81
N ASP A 498 13.64 -26.32 27.57
CA ASP A 498 13.08 -25.36 28.52
C ASP A 498 12.13 -24.37 27.83
N PHE A 499 12.52 -23.87 26.65
CA PHE A 499 11.67 -22.95 25.87
C PHE A 499 10.48 -23.67 25.23
N THR A 500 10.66 -24.92 24.79
CA THR A 500 9.58 -25.72 24.19
C THR A 500 8.49 -25.98 25.24
N ASP A 501 8.89 -26.41 26.43
CA ASP A 501 8.02 -26.62 27.56
C ASP A 501 7.38 -25.31 28.02
N ALA A 502 8.15 -24.22 28.11
CA ALA A 502 7.62 -22.93 28.53
C ALA A 502 6.54 -22.41 27.59
N PHE A 503 6.75 -22.45 26.27
CA PHE A 503 5.74 -21.97 25.33
C PHE A 503 4.52 -22.91 25.24
N SER A 504 4.67 -24.21 25.52
CA SER A 504 3.52 -25.11 25.68
C SER A 504 2.65 -24.75 26.89
N VAL A 505 3.28 -24.29 27.99
CA VAL A 505 2.59 -23.81 29.20
C VAL A 505 1.93 -22.45 28.93
N ILE A 506 2.67 -21.51 28.34
CA ILE A 506 2.18 -20.16 28.06
C ILE A 506 0.96 -20.18 27.13
N GLN A 507 0.91 -21.09 26.16
CA GLN A 507 -0.25 -21.24 25.28
C GLN A 507 -1.55 -21.58 26.05
N ARG A 508 -1.43 -22.22 27.21
CA ARG A 508 -2.55 -22.59 28.09
C ARG A 508 -2.89 -21.52 29.12
N ALA A 509 -2.11 -20.44 29.22
CA ALA A 509 -2.38 -19.36 30.15
C ALA A 509 -3.68 -18.62 29.76
N PRO A 510 -4.48 -18.15 30.73
CA PRO A 510 -5.70 -17.40 30.45
C PRO A 510 -5.40 -16.01 29.89
N THR A 511 -6.37 -15.43 29.17
CA THR A 511 -6.24 -14.07 28.60
C THR A 511 -5.97 -12.99 29.66
N ASN A 512 -6.37 -13.22 30.90
CA ASN A 512 -6.24 -12.28 32.02
C ASN A 512 -5.09 -12.61 32.99
N HIS A 513 -4.19 -13.53 32.63
CA HIS A 513 -3.02 -13.82 33.47
C HIS A 513 -2.19 -12.55 33.74
N GLY A 514 -1.75 -12.36 34.99
CA GLY A 514 -0.91 -11.23 35.39
C GLY A 514 -1.55 -9.84 35.28
N LYS A 515 -2.86 -9.73 35.00
CA LYS A 515 -3.59 -8.45 34.98
C LYS A 515 -4.14 -8.04 36.34
N SER A 516 -4.29 -8.98 37.28
CA SER A 516 -4.71 -8.66 38.64
C SER A 516 -3.49 -8.45 39.54
N PRO A 517 -3.38 -7.32 40.25
CA PRO A 517 -2.33 -7.10 41.23
C PRO A 517 -2.47 -8.00 42.47
N THR A 518 -3.65 -8.61 42.69
CA THR A 518 -3.91 -9.55 43.79
C THR A 518 -3.58 -11.00 43.45
N GLU A 519 -3.23 -11.29 42.20
CA GLU A 519 -2.89 -12.64 41.77
C GLU A 519 -1.41 -12.93 42.05
N THR A 520 -1.15 -13.73 43.08
CA THR A 520 0.21 -14.10 43.53
C THR A 520 0.64 -15.49 43.12
N ARG A 521 -0.26 -16.29 42.51
CA ARG A 521 0.05 -17.64 42.05
C ARG A 521 0.95 -17.61 40.81
N SER A 522 1.76 -18.65 40.65
CA SER A 522 2.53 -18.87 39.42
C SER A 522 1.62 -19.15 38.23
N THR A 523 2.12 -18.92 37.01
CA THR A 523 1.39 -19.19 35.77
C THR A 523 0.93 -20.65 35.71
N ARG A 524 1.73 -21.59 36.21
CA ARG A 524 1.37 -23.02 36.25
C ARG A 524 0.20 -23.31 37.19
N GLU A 525 0.19 -22.70 38.37
CA GLU A 525 -0.91 -22.84 39.34
C GLU A 525 -2.20 -22.22 38.82
N ILE A 526 -2.11 -21.05 38.15
CA ILE A 526 -3.26 -20.41 37.51
C ILE A 526 -3.84 -21.32 36.43
N ILE A 527 -3.00 -21.89 35.56
CA ILE A 527 -3.44 -22.82 34.51
C ILE A 527 -4.14 -24.03 35.14
N ALA A 528 -3.53 -24.65 36.16
CA ALA A 528 -4.10 -25.82 36.81
C ALA A 528 -5.47 -25.52 37.46
N ALA A 529 -5.62 -24.36 38.11
CA ALA A 529 -6.88 -23.94 38.71
C ALA A 529 -7.97 -23.72 37.65
N ILE A 530 -7.63 -23.09 36.53
CA ILE A 530 -8.56 -22.82 35.42
C ILE A 530 -8.93 -24.08 34.68
N ASP A 531 -7.99 -25.00 34.44
CA ASP A 531 -8.27 -26.29 33.83
C ASP A 531 -9.25 -27.10 34.70
N LEU A 532 -9.07 -27.06 36.02
CA LEU A 532 -10.00 -27.70 36.97
C LEU A 532 -11.38 -27.04 36.95
N GLU A 533 -11.45 -25.71 36.91
CA GLU A 533 -12.71 -24.97 36.83
C GLU A 533 -13.45 -25.26 35.51
N GLU A 534 -12.74 -25.21 34.39
CA GLU A 534 -13.28 -25.53 33.08
C GLU A 534 -13.80 -26.97 33.02
N GLN A 535 -13.06 -27.93 33.58
CA GLN A 535 -13.49 -29.32 33.66
C GLN A 535 -14.77 -29.48 34.50
N LYS A 536 -14.87 -28.76 35.63
CA LYS A 536 -16.08 -28.75 36.47
C LYS A 536 -17.27 -28.15 35.72
N ASN A 537 -17.08 -27.04 35.02
CA ASN A 537 -18.13 -26.37 34.26
C ASN A 537 -18.65 -27.24 33.12
N LYS A 538 -17.74 -27.83 32.33
CA LYS A 538 -18.07 -28.78 31.27
C LYS A 538 -18.81 -30.00 31.82
N ALA A 539 -18.33 -30.62 32.90
CA ALA A 539 -18.99 -31.77 33.52
C ALA A 539 -20.40 -31.44 34.04
N ARG A 540 -20.60 -30.24 34.62
CA ARG A 540 -21.91 -29.76 35.08
C ARG A 540 -22.89 -29.62 33.91
N VAL A 541 -22.47 -28.94 32.84
CA VAL A 541 -23.31 -28.72 31.65
C VAL A 541 -23.61 -30.04 30.94
N HIS A 542 -22.62 -30.92 30.82
CA HIS A 542 -22.79 -32.27 30.28
C HIS A 542 -23.88 -33.04 31.03
N ALA A 543 -23.77 -33.12 32.36
CA ALA A 543 -24.73 -33.85 33.19
C ALA A 543 -26.15 -33.27 33.08
N GLN A 544 -26.27 -31.93 33.06
CA GLN A 544 -27.55 -31.23 32.94
C GLN A 544 -28.23 -31.50 31.59
N LEU A 545 -27.50 -31.37 30.48
CA LEU A 545 -28.04 -31.56 29.13
C LEU A 545 -28.33 -33.03 28.83
N LYS A 546 -27.48 -33.95 29.32
CA LYS A 546 -27.75 -35.39 29.24
C LYS A 546 -29.02 -35.78 30.00
N LYS A 547 -29.24 -35.23 31.19
CA LYS A 547 -30.48 -35.43 31.96
C LYS A 547 -31.71 -34.86 31.23
N ALA A 548 -31.54 -33.76 30.50
CA ALA A 548 -32.60 -33.15 29.69
C ALA A 548 -32.84 -33.87 28.34
N GLY A 549 -32.13 -34.96 28.05
CA GLY A 549 -32.28 -35.71 26.80
C GLY A 549 -31.76 -34.97 25.55
N ALA A 550 -30.85 -34.01 25.73
CA ALA A 550 -30.24 -33.29 24.61
C ALA A 550 -29.42 -34.23 23.71
N SER A 551 -29.33 -33.90 22.42
CA SER A 551 -28.48 -34.62 21.48
C SER A 551 -26.99 -34.44 21.82
N GLN A 552 -26.17 -35.41 21.40
CA GLN A 552 -24.72 -35.37 21.61
C GLN A 552 -24.08 -34.08 21.04
N GLY A 553 -24.51 -33.62 19.87
CA GLY A 553 -24.00 -32.37 19.27
C GLY A 553 -24.34 -31.11 20.08
N ASN A 554 -25.52 -31.07 20.72
CA ASN A 554 -25.89 -29.94 21.59
C ASN A 554 -25.09 -29.94 22.90
N ILE A 555 -24.77 -31.13 23.42
CA ILE A 555 -23.91 -31.28 24.60
C ILE A 555 -22.50 -30.76 24.29
N GLU A 556 -21.92 -31.19 23.17
CA GLU A 556 -20.58 -30.74 22.74
C GLU A 556 -20.50 -29.23 22.49
N ALA A 557 -21.53 -28.65 21.85
CA ALA A 557 -21.60 -27.20 21.64
C ALA A 557 -21.67 -26.41 22.95
N ALA A 558 -22.44 -26.89 23.93
CA ALA A 558 -22.56 -26.24 25.23
C ALA A 558 -21.29 -26.40 26.09
N GLU A 559 -20.64 -27.57 26.06
CA GLU A 559 -19.32 -27.75 26.68
C GLU A 559 -18.27 -26.81 26.08
N HIS A 560 -18.32 -26.60 24.76
CA HIS A 560 -17.41 -25.66 24.09
C HIS A 560 -17.61 -24.22 24.60
N GLN A 561 -18.86 -23.78 24.79
CA GLN A 561 -19.20 -22.45 25.34
C GLN A 561 -18.69 -22.22 26.77
N GLU A 562 -18.51 -23.29 27.55
CA GLU A 562 -17.95 -23.24 28.91
C GLU A 562 -16.41 -23.22 28.93
N SER A 563 -15.74 -23.24 27.76
CA SER A 563 -14.28 -23.15 27.69
C SER A 563 -13.80 -21.75 28.07
N ILE A 564 -12.77 -21.68 28.92
CA ILE A 564 -12.24 -20.40 29.38
C ILE A 564 -11.21 -19.88 28.36
N ALA A 565 -11.29 -18.59 28.01
CA ALA A 565 -10.42 -18.00 26.99
C ALA A 565 -8.93 -18.06 27.37
N ARG A 566 -8.12 -18.68 26.50
CA ARG A 566 -6.65 -18.76 26.62
C ARG A 566 -5.95 -17.64 25.85
N LEU A 567 -4.62 -17.54 26.00
CA LEU A 567 -3.82 -16.57 25.23
C LEU A 567 -3.97 -16.79 23.73
N ARG A 568 -4.12 -15.68 23.00
CA ARG A 568 -4.19 -15.71 21.53
C ARG A 568 -2.85 -16.12 20.94
N VAL A 569 -2.91 -16.81 19.80
CA VAL A 569 -1.73 -17.31 19.08
C VAL A 569 -0.75 -16.18 18.78
N ASN A 570 -1.25 -15.03 18.31
CA ASN A 570 -0.40 -13.87 18.05
C ASN A 570 0.27 -13.28 19.30
N THR A 571 -0.37 -13.38 20.47
CA THR A 571 0.23 -12.95 21.74
C THR A 571 1.38 -13.88 22.14
N VAL A 572 1.18 -15.20 22.05
CA VAL A 572 2.23 -16.20 22.30
C VAL A 572 3.38 -16.02 21.32
N TYR A 573 3.07 -15.81 20.03
CA TYR A 573 4.08 -15.60 19.00
C TYR A 573 4.92 -14.34 19.23
N ARG A 574 4.30 -13.24 19.70
CA ARG A 574 5.03 -12.04 20.13
C ARG A 574 6.01 -12.35 21.26
N HIS A 575 5.59 -13.11 22.28
CA HIS A 575 6.50 -13.53 23.35
C HIS A 575 7.66 -14.37 22.81
N MET A 576 7.41 -15.29 21.86
CA MET A 576 8.49 -16.03 21.18
C MET A 576 9.46 -15.12 20.41
N GLN A 577 8.95 -14.10 19.72
CA GLN A 577 9.77 -13.15 18.97
C GLN A 577 10.66 -12.31 19.89
N ASP A 578 10.12 -11.82 21.00
CA ASP A 578 10.89 -11.03 21.97
C ASP A 578 11.98 -11.89 22.62
N THR A 579 11.65 -13.12 23.06
CA THR A 579 12.64 -14.08 23.57
C THR A 579 13.72 -14.36 22.53
N GLN A 580 13.35 -14.58 21.26
CA GLN A 580 14.32 -14.80 20.20
C GLN A 580 15.26 -13.59 20.00
N ARG A 581 14.75 -12.36 20.12
CA ARG A 581 15.58 -11.14 20.00
C ARG A 581 16.58 -11.06 21.15
N VAL A 582 16.14 -11.33 22.38
CA VAL A 582 17.02 -11.36 23.57
C VAL A 582 18.11 -12.41 23.40
N LEU A 583 17.79 -13.65 22.98
CA LEU A 583 18.82 -14.67 22.78
C LEU A 583 19.80 -14.31 21.67
N ARG A 584 19.36 -13.66 20.59
CA ARG A 584 20.27 -13.16 19.54
C ARG A 584 21.21 -12.08 20.08
N TYR A 585 20.69 -11.17 20.88
CA TYR A 585 21.49 -10.15 21.55
C TYR A 585 22.55 -10.77 22.48
N MET A 586 22.16 -11.81 23.25
CA MET A 586 23.09 -12.57 24.10
C MET A 586 24.19 -13.29 23.29
N ILE A 587 23.88 -13.79 22.09
CA ILE A 587 24.89 -14.38 21.19
C ILE A 587 25.87 -13.32 20.70
N ALA A 588 25.37 -12.17 20.24
CA ALA A 588 26.22 -11.08 19.76
C ALA A 588 27.22 -10.62 20.83
N HIS A 589 26.81 -10.63 22.10
CA HIS A 589 27.65 -10.23 23.24
C HIS A 589 28.44 -11.40 23.86
N GLY A 590 28.48 -12.58 23.23
CA GLY A 590 29.31 -13.71 23.64
C GLY A 590 28.82 -14.50 24.86
N PHE A 591 27.62 -14.23 25.37
CA PHE A 591 27.00 -15.01 26.47
C PHE A 591 26.48 -16.37 25.98
N LEU A 592 26.12 -16.47 24.70
CA LEU A 592 25.62 -17.69 24.08
C LEU A 592 26.36 -18.02 22.78
N THR A 593 26.48 -19.31 22.50
CA THR A 593 27.07 -19.82 21.24
C THR A 593 26.02 -20.13 20.19
N GLU A 594 24.78 -20.39 20.59
CA GLU A 594 23.68 -20.74 19.69
C GLU A 594 22.33 -20.18 20.17
N ASN A 595 21.36 -20.13 19.25
CA ASN A 595 20.02 -19.64 19.54
C ASN A 595 19.05 -20.80 19.81
N PHE A 596 18.66 -20.99 21.06
CA PHE A 596 17.75 -22.05 21.48
C PHE A 596 16.31 -21.90 20.94
N MET A 597 15.92 -20.73 20.46
CA MET A 597 14.62 -20.53 19.81
C MET A 597 14.53 -21.13 18.40
N LYS A 598 15.66 -21.57 17.81
CA LYS A 598 15.67 -22.21 16.49
C LYS A 598 14.87 -23.52 16.51
N GLY A 599 13.75 -23.52 15.79
CA GLY A 599 12.81 -24.64 15.77
C GLY A 599 11.95 -24.76 17.03
N VAL A 600 11.92 -23.74 17.89
CA VAL A 600 10.88 -23.53 18.92
C VAL A 600 9.90 -22.46 18.44
N ILE A 601 10.43 -21.36 17.90
CA ILE A 601 9.60 -20.33 17.28
C ILE A 601 8.79 -20.92 16.12
N TRP A 602 7.50 -20.59 16.07
CA TRP A 602 6.62 -21.08 15.01
C TRP A 602 7.08 -20.59 13.64
N SER A 603 7.04 -21.51 12.67
CA SER A 603 7.16 -21.16 11.26
C SER A 603 5.91 -20.37 10.83
N LYS A 604 6.00 -19.67 9.69
CA LYS A 604 4.84 -18.98 9.14
C LYS A 604 3.66 -19.94 8.87
N GLN A 605 3.95 -21.17 8.45
CA GLN A 605 2.92 -22.19 8.21
C GLN A 605 2.25 -22.65 9.50
N GLU A 606 3.04 -22.85 10.57
CA GLU A 606 2.50 -23.26 11.86
C GLU A 606 1.70 -22.14 12.52
N LEU A 607 2.18 -20.89 12.44
CA LEU A 607 1.44 -19.72 12.91
C LEU A 607 0.06 -19.65 12.23
N GLN A 608 0.03 -19.75 10.90
CA GLN A 608 -1.23 -19.72 10.13
C GLN A 608 -2.15 -20.89 10.49
N ARG A 609 -1.60 -22.10 10.67
CA ARG A 609 -2.36 -23.27 11.12
C ARG A 609 -3.01 -23.02 12.48
N LEU A 610 -2.25 -22.50 13.44
CA LEU A 610 -2.75 -22.22 14.79
C LEU A 610 -3.78 -21.08 14.81
N GLU A 611 -3.61 -20.06 13.95
CA GLU A 611 -4.59 -18.99 13.76
C GLU A 611 -5.93 -19.50 13.25
N ILE A 612 -5.93 -20.43 12.28
CA ILE A 612 -7.16 -21.04 11.72
C ILE A 612 -7.94 -21.82 12.79
N LEU A 613 -7.24 -22.41 13.77
CA LEU A 613 -7.86 -23.18 14.85
C LEU A 613 -8.44 -22.30 15.96
N GLN A 614 -8.18 -20.99 15.96
CA GLN A 614 -8.76 -20.09 16.95
C GLN A 614 -10.17 -19.67 16.53
N GLU A 615 -11.04 -19.44 17.51
CA GLU A 615 -12.31 -18.78 17.27
C GLU A 615 -12.10 -17.45 16.55
N ASP A 616 -12.87 -17.22 15.49
CA ASP A 616 -12.83 -15.97 14.75
C ASP A 616 -13.29 -14.84 15.67
N ASN A 617 -12.34 -13.94 15.94
CA ASN A 617 -12.57 -12.71 16.69
C ASN A 617 -12.29 -11.50 15.80
N SER A 618 -12.51 -11.66 14.49
CA SER A 618 -12.57 -10.55 13.56
C SER A 618 -13.53 -9.50 14.12
N ARG A 619 -13.05 -8.26 14.19
CA ARG A 619 -13.88 -7.14 14.65
C ARG A 619 -15.06 -7.04 13.68
N LYS A 620 -16.26 -7.29 14.19
CA LYS A 620 -17.49 -7.11 13.40
C LYS A 620 -17.66 -5.61 13.14
N ILE A 621 -18.00 -5.27 11.90
CA ILE A 621 -18.48 -3.93 11.58
C ILE A 621 -19.81 -3.71 12.29
N TRP A 622 -20.06 -2.48 12.74
CA TRP A 622 -21.27 -2.17 13.51
C TRP A 622 -22.57 -2.37 12.70
N GLY A 623 -22.56 -2.11 11.38
CA GLY A 623 -23.72 -2.32 10.52
C GLY A 623 -25.02 -1.75 11.12
N ASP A 624 -26.05 -2.60 11.23
CA ASP A 624 -27.37 -2.25 11.76
C ASP A 624 -27.40 -1.97 13.27
N GLU A 625 -26.32 -2.28 14.00
CA GLU A 625 -26.20 -1.98 15.44
C GLU A 625 -25.78 -0.53 15.70
N LEU A 626 -25.13 0.15 14.74
CA LEU A 626 -24.70 1.54 14.92
C LEU A 626 -25.88 2.50 15.17
N PRO A 627 -27.00 2.43 14.41
CA PRO A 627 -28.17 3.22 14.72
C PRO A 627 -28.78 2.93 16.09
N LYS A 628 -28.60 1.73 16.66
CA LYS A 628 -29.08 1.42 18.01
C LYS A 628 -28.23 2.12 19.06
N LEU A 629 -26.91 2.16 18.88
CA LEU A 629 -26.01 2.95 19.73
C LEU A 629 -26.43 4.42 19.75
N PHE A 630 -26.68 5.02 18.58
CA PHE A 630 -27.09 6.42 18.49
C PHE A 630 -28.52 6.70 18.97
N ARG A 631 -29.33 5.68 19.30
CA ARG A 631 -30.62 5.85 19.99
C ARG A 631 -30.49 5.80 21.51
N THR A 632 -29.29 5.54 22.06
CA THR A 632 -29.09 5.57 23.51
C THR A 632 -29.14 7.00 24.06
N PRO A 633 -29.51 7.20 25.34
CA PRO A 633 -29.75 8.53 25.93
C PRO A 633 -28.66 9.58 25.67
N VAL A 634 -27.39 9.17 25.74
CA VAL A 634 -26.22 10.03 25.49
C VAL A 634 -26.31 10.71 24.12
N PHE A 635 -26.80 10.02 23.08
CA PHE A 635 -26.92 10.59 21.73
C PHE A 635 -28.27 11.27 21.45
N GLN A 636 -29.22 11.18 22.39
CA GLN A 636 -30.55 11.78 22.29
C GLN A 636 -30.65 13.12 23.06
N GLY A 637 -29.50 13.68 23.47
CA GLY A 637 -29.43 14.96 24.18
C GLY A 637 -29.57 14.84 25.70
N GLU A 638 -29.64 13.61 26.25
CA GLU A 638 -29.58 13.36 27.69
C GLU A 638 -28.12 13.31 28.16
N ILE A 639 -27.37 14.39 27.91
CA ILE A 639 -25.99 14.59 28.37
C ILE A 639 -25.94 15.66 29.44
N THR A 640 -25.15 15.42 30.48
CA THR A 640 -24.92 16.40 31.55
C THR A 640 -23.95 17.50 31.13
N ASP A 641 -23.04 17.18 30.21
CA ASP A 641 -22.02 18.09 29.69
C ASP A 641 -22.00 18.01 28.16
N ILE A 642 -22.06 19.16 27.50
CA ILE A 642 -21.91 19.24 26.04
C ILE A 642 -20.53 18.78 25.58
N GLY A 643 -19.54 18.78 26.47
CA GLY A 643 -18.19 18.27 26.22
C GLY A 643 -18.00 16.78 26.52
N ASP A 644 -19.06 16.02 26.83
CA ASP A 644 -18.92 14.61 27.22
C ASP A 644 -18.20 13.79 26.12
N PRO A 645 -17.02 13.20 26.41
CA PRO A 645 -16.29 12.42 25.43
C PRO A 645 -17.06 11.17 24.95
N MET A 646 -18.00 10.66 25.75
CA MET A 646 -18.86 9.53 25.38
C MET A 646 -19.85 9.89 24.28
N PHE A 647 -20.20 11.17 24.15
CA PHE A 647 -20.98 11.66 23.02
C PHE A 647 -20.08 11.90 21.80
N TRP A 648 -19.00 12.65 21.95
CA TRP A 648 -18.20 13.10 20.80
C TRP A 648 -17.30 12.03 20.20
N SER A 649 -16.65 11.20 21.01
CA SER A 649 -15.65 10.25 20.52
C SER A 649 -16.25 9.19 19.59
N PRO A 650 -17.41 8.59 19.88
CA PRO A 650 -18.06 7.65 18.96
C PRO A 650 -18.51 8.31 17.64
N LEU A 651 -18.98 9.57 17.68
CA LEU A 651 -19.36 10.32 16.47
C LEU A 651 -18.13 10.62 15.60
N ILE A 652 -17.07 11.18 16.20
CA ILE A 652 -15.82 11.49 15.51
C ILE A 652 -15.22 10.22 14.91
N SER A 653 -15.14 9.13 15.68
CA SER A 653 -14.59 7.86 15.21
C SER A 653 -15.42 7.23 14.09
N SER A 654 -16.76 7.35 14.15
CA SER A 654 -17.65 6.81 13.10
C SER A 654 -17.53 7.58 11.78
N HIS A 655 -17.31 8.89 11.83
CA HIS A 655 -17.21 9.74 10.64
C HIS A 655 -15.80 9.86 10.06
N HIS A 656 -14.76 9.78 10.89
CA HIS A 656 -13.38 10.04 10.48
C HIS A 656 -12.46 8.82 10.60
N GLY A 657 -12.92 7.72 11.19
CA GLY A 657 -12.12 6.50 11.39
C GLY A 657 -10.94 6.69 12.35
N MET A 658 -10.99 7.73 13.20
CA MET A 658 -9.97 8.03 14.18
C MET A 658 -9.86 6.91 15.23
N ARG A 659 -8.64 6.69 15.73
CA ARG A 659 -8.44 5.86 16.92
C ARG A 659 -9.02 6.58 18.14
N GLU A 660 -9.45 5.81 19.13
CA GLU A 660 -9.94 6.34 20.41
C GLU A 660 -8.95 7.33 21.02
N GLU A 661 -7.65 7.02 21.01
CA GLU A 661 -6.63 7.90 21.56
C GLU A 661 -6.49 9.22 20.77
N GLU A 662 -6.64 9.16 19.45
CA GLU A 662 -6.56 10.33 18.57
C GLU A 662 -7.77 11.24 18.82
N ALA A 663 -8.98 10.67 18.93
CA ALA A 663 -10.21 11.42 19.17
C ALA A 663 -10.23 12.08 20.55
N LEU A 664 -9.78 11.37 21.60
CA LEU A 664 -9.75 11.88 22.97
C LEU A 664 -8.66 12.93 23.23
N GLN A 665 -7.69 13.07 22.31
CA GLN A 665 -6.59 14.04 22.44
C GLN A 665 -6.81 15.31 21.61
N LEU A 666 -7.89 15.38 20.83
CA LEU A 666 -8.22 16.55 20.02
C LEU A 666 -8.40 17.79 20.90
N ARG A 667 -7.77 18.88 20.50
CA ARG A 667 -7.98 20.21 21.05
C ARG A 667 -8.80 21.05 20.09
N ALA A 668 -9.39 22.14 20.58
CA ALA A 668 -10.05 23.12 19.72
C ALA A 668 -9.09 23.66 18.64
N ASP A 669 -7.81 23.87 18.99
CA ASP A 669 -6.75 24.32 18.08
C ASP A 669 -6.32 23.27 17.04
N ASP A 670 -6.83 22.04 17.14
CA ASP A 670 -6.62 21.00 16.15
C ASP A 670 -7.76 20.96 15.12
N ILE A 671 -8.79 21.78 15.27
CA ILE A 671 -9.84 21.97 14.26
C ILE A 671 -9.39 23.12 13.35
N ALA A 672 -9.07 22.79 12.10
CA ALA A 672 -8.63 23.74 11.11
C ALA A 672 -9.57 23.73 9.91
N SER A 673 -9.57 24.83 9.16
CA SER A 673 -10.35 24.95 7.94
C SER A 673 -9.42 25.40 6.81
N GLU A 674 -9.35 24.61 5.74
CA GLU A 674 -8.57 24.96 4.55
C GLU A 674 -9.47 24.78 3.33
N ASN A 675 -9.54 25.81 2.48
CA ASN A 675 -10.44 25.85 1.32
C ASN A 675 -11.92 25.61 1.66
N GLY A 676 -12.34 26.02 2.87
CA GLY A 676 -13.72 25.87 3.35
C GLY A 676 -14.08 24.43 3.77
N ILE A 677 -13.09 23.57 3.97
CA ILE A 677 -13.25 22.22 4.49
C ILE A 677 -12.66 22.18 5.89
N ASP A 678 -13.50 21.82 6.86
CA ASP A 678 -13.05 21.60 8.23
C ASP A 678 -12.38 20.23 8.35
N PHE A 679 -11.23 20.19 9.01
CA PHE A 679 -10.46 18.98 9.25
C PHE A 679 -9.83 18.98 10.64
N PHE A 680 -9.52 17.78 11.13
CA PHE A 680 -8.72 17.61 12.33
C PHE A 680 -7.23 17.54 11.97
N ASP A 681 -6.45 18.52 12.41
CA ASP A 681 -4.98 18.50 12.35
C ASP A 681 -4.44 17.59 13.47
N ILE A 682 -4.26 16.32 13.16
CA ILE A 682 -3.82 15.31 14.13
C ILE A 682 -2.33 15.51 14.45
N LYS A 683 -2.05 16.20 15.54
CA LYS A 683 -0.69 16.39 16.05
C LYS A 683 -0.24 15.18 16.86
N VAL A 684 0.82 14.52 16.41
CA VAL A 684 1.51 13.51 17.23
C VAL A 684 2.36 14.26 18.27
N PHE A 685 1.79 14.54 19.44
CA PHE A 685 2.55 15.19 20.51
C PHE A 685 3.67 14.26 21.02
N ALA A 686 4.91 14.77 20.99
CA ALA A 686 6.02 14.17 21.70
C ALA A 686 5.80 14.40 23.21
N GLY A 687 5.24 13.42 23.92
CA GLY A 687 5.23 13.50 25.39
C GLY A 687 4.25 12.65 26.18
N MET A 688 3.19 12.06 25.60
CA MET A 688 2.26 11.24 26.40
C MET A 688 1.88 9.95 25.68
N ALA A 689 1.99 8.85 26.43
CA ALA A 689 1.88 7.49 25.95
C ALA A 689 0.45 7.14 25.50
N ALA A 690 0.37 6.35 24.43
CA ALA A 690 -0.74 5.44 24.19
C ALA A 690 -0.71 4.31 25.23
N THR A 691 -1.14 4.61 26.47
CA THR A 691 -1.54 3.61 27.45
C THR A 691 -2.53 4.24 28.42
N SER A 692 -3.78 3.77 28.35
CA SER A 692 -4.89 3.64 29.32
C SER A 692 -4.95 4.38 30.67
N THR A 693 -4.11 5.36 30.99
CA THR A 693 -4.10 6.02 32.32
C THR A 693 -4.81 7.37 32.33
N PHE A 694 -5.01 8.00 31.17
CA PHE A 694 -5.75 9.28 31.10
C PHE A 694 -7.27 9.09 31.26
N ALA A 695 -7.80 7.95 30.82
CA ALA A 695 -9.22 7.61 30.97
C ALA A 695 -9.64 7.37 32.44
N GLN A 696 -8.71 7.29 33.40
CA GLN A 696 -9.03 7.06 34.81
C GLN A 696 -8.97 8.33 35.69
N LYS A 697 -8.34 9.41 35.21
CA LYS A 697 -8.14 10.64 36.01
C LYS A 697 -9.19 11.72 35.82
N ASN A 698 -10.07 11.59 34.82
CA ASN A 698 -11.23 12.48 34.63
C ASN A 698 -12.55 11.82 35.09
N PHE A 699 -12.49 10.70 35.81
CA PHE A 699 -13.62 10.04 36.46
C PHE A 699 -13.47 10.17 37.99
N ILE A 700 -13.48 11.39 38.52
CA ILE A 700 -13.95 11.72 39.88
C ILE A 700 -14.67 13.06 39.80
#